data_AF-A0A4V6A2E1-F1
#
_entry.id   AF-A0A4V6A2E1-F1
#
_cell.length_a   1.000
_cell.length_b   1.000
_cell.length_c   1.000
_cell.angle_alpha   90.00
_cell.angle_beta   90.00
_cell.angle_gamma   90.00
#
_symmetry.space_group_name_H-M   'P 1'
#
loop_
_entity.id
_entity.type
_entity.pdbx_description
1 polymer ?
#
loop_
_entity_poly.entity_id
_entity_poly.type
_entity_poly.pdbx_seq_one_letter_code
_entity_poly.pdbx_strand_id
1 'polypeptide(L)'
;MHLALEHKDSDIETWMNKCHQLEKADADSNGRWQAKVNSLTAAIAALETEKSDMVEKLSQAKQEGAVREEEMKRRQKLEENFKKTREADAAAANEKMESEIRRVEDEWRLKLKELEEQMQLAIEEREMVKVAALAQQDRKNDEMEVINTQLNEEKIKLQAQLEEIHEKNRRQMQELSSSIETNSTRHKEEISQLNESHQEIVGNMKLAIDSKQAEIDKLLVELESKGAEKIPDGQLEEVSQLVEKLRVKENEVEDLTKKIEDLEKSISAARASFEEDLESEKADGDKRVEEFKSKAEKKIGKMKRQCETDIQAAKAELLLELDEKRSELATKQEEIHQFNLSIALFDTQANELKQLRLDYDKLQASVKEHASLQEQFTVLEKQLSETLDQLREKNEQLKSGVAERNGLHADLVALKQIIDDCETEKQAEIKKAQVKADLDRQRMVRDLQREIKKLYQDLNEKTAALDDANSRLRDLENNSLEKVETVPLNQAQRVSSIEDGPMVEAVDQEELQNLRDRLCQYQKEMAELREKLSREVVKHGNDGRKSPYSAAVATTVATMDMHNMNRQSTATSLPNHCDPSNLSFAEPTEAEYLRNVLYRYMSERETLGKESVTLAKVIGTVAKFSREQLDAVVLKEQARSQGWGGTVQALGQSVLSHASNGHGLS
;
A
#
# COMPACT_ATOMS: atom_id res chain seq x y z
N MET A 1 -53.85 102.98 104.88
CA MET A 1 -54.69 101.79 104.59
C MET A 1 -54.71 101.48 103.10
N HIS A 2 -55.07 102.42 102.20
CA HIS A 2 -55.04 102.19 100.74
C HIS A 2 -53.72 101.64 100.17
N LEU A 3 -52.56 102.24 100.51
CA LEU A 3 -51.23 101.73 100.08
C LEU A 3 -50.94 100.27 100.45
N ALA A 4 -51.59 99.72 101.50
CA ALA A 4 -51.42 98.33 101.91
C ALA A 4 -52.40 97.36 101.20
N LEU A 5 -53.40 97.90 100.48
CA LEU A 5 -54.26 97.15 99.58
C LEU A 5 -53.64 97.11 98.18
N GLU A 6 -53.16 98.25 97.65
CA GLU A 6 -52.44 98.29 96.37
C GLU A 6 -51.22 97.34 96.35
N HIS A 7 -50.46 97.24 97.45
CA HIS A 7 -49.36 96.29 97.53
C HIS A 7 -49.85 94.83 97.45
N LYS A 8 -51.00 94.51 98.08
CA LYS A 8 -51.57 93.16 98.02
C LYS A 8 -52.19 92.84 96.67
N ASP A 9 -52.83 93.80 96.02
CA ASP A 9 -53.38 93.63 94.67
C ASP A 9 -52.23 93.42 93.66
N SER A 10 -51.12 94.16 93.82
CA SER A 10 -49.87 93.92 93.07
C SER A 10 -49.25 92.55 93.35
N ASP A 11 -49.21 92.10 94.61
CA ASP A 11 -48.73 90.76 94.97
C ASP A 11 -49.63 89.64 94.40
N ILE A 12 -50.95 89.85 94.38
CA ILE A 12 -51.93 88.94 93.77
C ILE A 12 -51.79 88.92 92.25
N GLU A 13 -51.66 90.07 91.58
CA GLU A 13 -51.41 90.15 90.14
C GLU A 13 -50.08 89.52 89.76
N THR A 14 -49.05 89.67 90.58
CA THR A 14 -47.76 89.00 90.42
C THR A 14 -47.91 87.47 90.58
N TRP A 15 -48.72 87.01 91.53
CA TRP A 15 -49.01 85.58 91.71
C TRP A 15 -49.86 84.99 90.57
N MET A 16 -50.89 85.70 90.09
CA MET A 16 -51.70 85.28 88.95
C MET A 16 -50.85 85.19 87.68
N ASN A 17 -49.99 86.19 87.42
CA ASN A 17 -49.04 86.15 86.31
C ASN A 17 -48.05 84.98 86.46
N LYS A 18 -47.60 84.67 87.69
CA LYS A 18 -46.72 83.52 87.94
C LYS A 18 -47.43 82.17 87.73
N CYS A 19 -48.70 82.04 88.14
CA CYS A 19 -49.53 80.88 87.82
C CYS A 19 -49.73 80.73 86.30
N HIS A 20 -50.10 81.80 85.58
CA HIS A 20 -50.22 81.76 84.11
C HIS A 20 -48.89 81.41 83.42
N GLN A 21 -47.75 81.89 83.92
CA GLN A 21 -46.43 81.50 83.39
C GLN A 21 -46.11 80.03 83.67
N LEU A 22 -46.48 79.50 84.83
CA LEU A 22 -46.30 78.08 85.16
C LEU A 22 -47.25 77.19 84.35
N GLU A 23 -48.53 77.54 84.22
CA GLU A 23 -49.50 76.85 83.36
C GLU A 23 -49.05 76.84 81.90
N LYS A 24 -48.54 77.97 81.40
CA LYS A 24 -47.97 78.04 80.05
C LYS A 24 -46.69 77.22 79.90
N ALA A 25 -45.79 77.26 80.88
CA ALA A 25 -44.57 76.45 80.87
C ALA A 25 -44.87 74.94 80.94
N ASP A 26 -45.90 74.54 81.69
CA ASP A 26 -46.33 73.15 81.79
C ASP A 26 -47.07 72.70 80.53
N ALA A 27 -47.89 73.57 79.92
CA ALA A 27 -48.47 73.33 78.59
C ALA A 27 -47.40 73.23 77.49
N ASP A 28 -46.38 74.09 77.48
CA ASP A 28 -45.25 74.04 76.56
C ASP A 28 -44.38 72.78 76.79
N SER A 29 -44.19 72.38 78.06
CA SER A 29 -43.48 71.16 78.45
C SER A 29 -44.23 69.90 78.01
N ASN A 30 -45.54 69.85 78.26
CA ASN A 30 -46.42 68.77 77.83
C ASN A 30 -46.51 68.70 76.31
N GLY A 31 -46.56 69.85 75.61
CA GLY A 31 -46.49 69.92 74.15
C GLY A 31 -45.17 69.36 73.59
N ARG A 32 -44.03 69.67 74.21
CA ARG A 32 -42.71 69.08 73.86
C ARG A 32 -42.67 67.58 74.13
N TRP A 33 -43.22 67.12 75.25
CA TRP A 33 -43.32 65.71 75.56
C TRP A 33 -44.22 64.97 74.57
N GLN A 34 -45.38 65.51 74.22
CA GLN A 34 -46.28 64.91 73.23
C GLN A 34 -45.65 64.89 71.84
N ALA A 35 -44.92 65.93 71.44
CA ALA A 35 -44.16 65.92 70.19
C ALA A 35 -43.06 64.83 70.19
N LYS A 36 -42.38 64.62 71.32
CA LYS A 36 -41.38 63.55 71.48
C LYS A 36 -42.01 62.16 71.46
N VAL A 37 -43.16 61.97 72.11
CA VAL A 37 -43.93 60.72 72.07
C VAL A 37 -44.37 60.43 70.63
N ASN A 38 -44.99 61.39 69.94
CA ASN A 38 -45.43 61.25 68.56
C ASN A 38 -44.25 60.90 67.61
N SER A 39 -43.08 61.54 67.80
CA SER A 39 -41.86 61.25 67.03
C SER A 39 -41.34 59.83 67.29
N LEU A 40 -41.33 59.36 68.54
CA LEU A 40 -40.94 58.00 68.89
C LEU A 40 -41.94 56.96 68.37
N THR A 41 -43.25 57.24 68.43
CA THR A 41 -44.28 56.38 67.84
C THR A 41 -44.12 56.28 66.32
N ALA A 42 -43.83 57.39 65.63
CA ALA A 42 -43.55 57.39 64.20
C ALA A 42 -42.28 56.59 63.85
N ALA A 43 -41.21 56.73 64.65
CA ALA A 43 -39.98 55.96 64.47
C ALA A 43 -40.18 54.46 64.71
N ILE A 44 -40.97 54.07 65.73
CA ILE A 44 -41.32 52.66 65.99
C ILE A 44 -42.13 52.11 64.82
N ALA A 45 -43.16 52.83 64.34
CA ALA A 45 -43.96 52.40 63.20
C ALA A 45 -43.11 52.22 61.92
N ALA A 46 -42.15 53.13 61.67
CA ALA A 46 -41.21 53.00 60.56
C ALA A 46 -40.33 51.74 60.69
N LEU A 47 -39.75 51.49 61.86
CA LEU A 47 -38.95 50.28 62.13
C LEU A 47 -39.78 48.99 62.06
N GLU A 48 -41.06 49.03 62.45
CA GLU A 48 -41.99 47.91 62.29
C GLU A 48 -42.28 47.63 60.82
N THR A 49 -42.46 48.66 59.99
CA THR A 49 -42.58 48.49 58.53
C THR A 49 -41.29 47.96 57.89
N GLU A 50 -40.13 48.51 58.21
CA GLU A 50 -38.84 48.02 57.68
C GLU A 50 -38.56 46.57 58.09
N LYS A 51 -38.91 46.19 59.33
CA LYS A 51 -38.82 44.81 59.81
C LYS A 51 -39.78 43.89 59.04
N SER A 52 -41.00 44.33 58.77
CA SER A 52 -41.98 43.58 57.96
C SER A 52 -41.44 43.34 56.55
N ASP A 53 -40.99 44.41 55.89
CA ASP A 53 -40.35 44.38 54.57
C ASP A 53 -39.14 43.43 54.51
N MET A 54 -38.29 43.46 55.54
CA MET A 54 -37.11 42.59 55.62
C MET A 54 -37.51 41.13 55.81
N VAL A 55 -38.50 40.83 56.64
CA VAL A 55 -39.05 39.48 56.81
C VAL A 55 -39.67 38.98 55.51
N GLU A 56 -40.40 39.82 54.78
CA GLU A 56 -40.97 39.45 53.48
C GLU A 56 -39.87 39.20 52.44
N LYS A 57 -38.87 40.09 52.31
CA LYS A 57 -37.73 39.92 51.39
C LYS A 57 -36.92 38.65 51.71
N LEU A 58 -36.71 38.32 52.98
CA LEU A 58 -36.05 37.07 53.39
C LEU A 58 -36.91 35.84 53.10
N SER A 59 -38.24 35.93 53.24
CA SER A 59 -39.17 34.87 52.87
C SER A 59 -39.17 34.62 51.35
N GLN A 60 -39.27 35.69 50.55
CA GLN A 60 -39.19 35.64 49.09
C GLN A 60 -37.84 35.07 48.62
N ALA A 61 -36.71 35.57 49.14
CA ALA A 61 -35.38 35.05 48.79
C ALA A 61 -35.20 33.56 49.14
N LYS A 62 -35.76 33.10 50.27
CA LYS A 62 -35.77 31.68 50.66
C LYS A 62 -36.65 30.84 49.72
N GLN A 63 -37.82 31.35 49.34
CA GLN A 63 -38.71 30.70 48.38
C GLN A 63 -38.06 30.56 47.00
N GLU A 64 -37.45 31.64 46.49
CA GLU A 64 -36.70 31.61 45.23
C GLU A 64 -35.48 30.68 45.29
N GLY A 65 -34.77 30.61 46.42
CA GLY A 65 -33.67 29.68 46.62
C GLY A 65 -34.12 28.22 46.45
N ALA A 66 -35.24 27.85 47.08
CA ALA A 66 -35.83 26.52 46.93
C ALA A 66 -36.29 26.24 45.48
N VAL A 67 -36.91 27.22 44.81
CA VAL A 67 -37.32 27.09 43.39
C VAL A 67 -36.11 26.90 42.47
N ARG A 68 -35.02 27.67 42.66
CA ARG A 68 -33.78 27.51 41.88
C ARG A 68 -33.12 26.14 42.10
N GLU A 69 -33.12 25.63 43.33
CA GLU A 69 -32.59 24.30 43.65
C GLU A 69 -33.44 23.19 43.01
N GLU A 70 -34.76 23.31 43.06
CA GLU A 70 -35.69 22.41 42.38
C GLU A 70 -35.56 22.45 40.85
N GLU A 71 -35.36 23.65 40.26
CA GLU A 71 -35.15 23.81 38.83
C GLU A 71 -33.80 23.21 38.39
N MET A 72 -32.73 23.42 39.16
CA MET A 72 -31.43 22.78 38.92
C MET A 72 -31.55 21.24 38.95
N LYS A 73 -32.27 20.67 39.93
CA LYS A 73 -32.55 19.23 39.99
C LYS A 73 -33.40 18.73 38.81
N ARG A 74 -34.35 19.53 38.30
CA ARG A 74 -35.10 19.21 37.08
C ARG A 74 -34.20 19.23 35.84
N ARG A 75 -33.33 20.24 35.69
CA ARG A 75 -32.37 20.34 34.58
C ARG A 75 -31.39 19.17 34.59
N GLN A 76 -30.79 18.84 35.74
CA GLN A 76 -29.89 17.68 35.88
C GLN A 76 -30.57 16.36 35.49
N LYS A 77 -31.81 16.11 35.95
CA LYS A 77 -32.58 14.91 35.55
C LYS A 77 -32.89 14.88 34.06
N LEU A 78 -33.18 16.03 33.45
CA LEU A 78 -33.46 16.13 32.02
C LEU A 78 -32.20 15.83 31.19
N GLU A 79 -31.05 16.37 31.61
CA GLU A 79 -29.75 16.13 30.98
C GLU A 79 -29.26 14.68 31.15
N GLU A 80 -29.47 14.08 32.33
CA GLU A 80 -29.23 12.66 32.58
C GLU A 80 -30.12 11.78 31.69
N ASN A 81 -31.39 12.14 31.50
CA ASN A 81 -32.30 11.44 30.59
C ASN A 81 -31.86 11.56 29.13
N PHE A 82 -31.50 12.76 28.65
CA PHE A 82 -30.99 12.96 27.29
C PHE A 82 -29.67 12.22 27.04
N LYS A 83 -28.80 12.14 28.05
CA LYS A 83 -27.58 11.34 27.99
C LYS A 83 -27.92 9.85 27.86
N LYS A 84 -28.82 9.33 28.70
CA LYS A 84 -29.28 7.93 28.64
C LYS A 84 -29.95 7.57 27.31
N THR A 85 -30.80 8.43 26.75
CA THR A 85 -31.40 8.17 25.44
C THR A 85 -30.34 8.16 24.34
N ARG A 86 -29.41 9.13 24.35
CA ARG A 86 -28.31 9.18 23.36
C ARG A 86 -27.36 7.97 23.47
N GLU A 87 -27.09 7.50 24.67
CA GLU A 87 -26.31 6.26 24.92
C GLU A 87 -27.07 5.01 24.44
N ALA A 88 -28.38 4.94 24.68
CA ALA A 88 -29.23 3.84 24.19
C ALA A 88 -29.35 3.83 22.66
N ASP A 89 -29.55 5.00 22.02
CA ASP A 89 -29.61 5.13 20.57
C ASP A 89 -28.27 4.76 19.92
N ALA A 90 -27.14 5.16 20.52
CA ALA A 90 -25.80 4.79 20.07
C ALA A 90 -25.54 3.28 20.22
N ALA A 91 -25.96 2.67 21.34
CA ALA A 91 -25.85 1.24 21.57
C ALA A 91 -26.68 0.44 20.55
N ALA A 92 -27.93 0.84 20.31
CA ALA A 92 -28.82 0.20 19.32
C ALA A 92 -28.29 0.35 17.89
N ALA A 93 -27.71 1.50 17.54
CA ALA A 93 -27.05 1.69 16.26
C ALA A 93 -25.81 0.79 16.09
N ASN A 94 -25.00 0.64 17.15
CA ASN A 94 -23.83 -0.23 17.14
C ASN A 94 -24.21 -1.72 17.08
N GLU A 95 -25.22 -2.17 17.84
CA GLU A 95 -25.75 -3.54 17.77
C GLU A 95 -26.30 -3.87 16.38
N LYS A 96 -26.99 -2.91 15.74
CA LYS A 96 -27.45 -3.06 14.35
C LYS A 96 -26.28 -3.13 13.35
N MET A 97 -25.21 -2.39 13.57
CA MET A 97 -24.01 -2.46 12.73
C MET A 97 -23.26 -3.79 12.92
N GLU A 98 -23.09 -4.25 14.16
CA GLU A 98 -22.44 -5.53 14.47
C GLU A 98 -23.22 -6.74 13.93
N SER A 99 -24.55 -6.72 14.02
CA SER A 99 -25.39 -7.79 13.45
C SER A 99 -25.34 -7.81 11.92
N GLU A 100 -25.29 -6.65 11.26
CA GLU A 100 -25.11 -6.57 9.80
C GLU A 100 -23.70 -7.01 9.36
N ILE A 101 -22.65 -6.67 10.12
CA ILE A 101 -21.28 -7.17 9.89
C ILE A 101 -21.27 -8.71 9.97
N ARG A 102 -21.81 -9.30 11.04
CA ARG A 102 -21.89 -10.77 11.18
C ARG A 102 -22.67 -11.42 10.05
N ARG A 103 -23.80 -10.82 9.63
CA ARG A 103 -24.60 -11.31 8.49
C ARG A 103 -23.76 -11.35 7.20
N VAL A 104 -22.99 -10.30 6.93
CA VAL A 104 -22.09 -10.23 5.77
C VAL A 104 -20.91 -11.20 5.89
N GLU A 105 -20.31 -11.36 7.06
CA GLU A 105 -19.25 -12.34 7.33
C GLU A 105 -19.73 -13.78 7.08
N ASP A 106 -20.94 -14.13 7.54
CA ASP A 106 -21.51 -15.47 7.32
C ASP A 106 -21.91 -15.70 5.86
N GLU A 107 -22.41 -14.68 5.13
CA GLU A 107 -22.62 -14.77 3.68
C GLU A 107 -21.31 -15.01 2.90
N TRP A 108 -20.22 -14.33 3.27
CA TRP A 108 -18.90 -14.57 2.68
C TRP A 108 -18.34 -15.94 3.05
N ARG A 109 -18.54 -16.40 4.28
CA ARG A 109 -18.15 -17.75 4.73
C ARG A 109 -18.87 -18.85 3.94
N LEU A 110 -20.17 -18.67 3.67
CA LEU A 110 -20.95 -19.60 2.85
C LEU A 110 -20.48 -19.61 1.39
N LYS A 111 -20.27 -18.43 0.78
CA LYS A 111 -19.73 -18.33 -0.59
C LYS A 111 -18.33 -18.93 -0.73
N LEU A 112 -17.46 -18.73 0.25
CA LEU A 112 -16.13 -19.33 0.25
C LEU A 112 -16.23 -20.86 0.27
N LYS A 113 -17.07 -21.42 1.14
CA LYS A 113 -17.31 -22.87 1.24
C LYS A 113 -17.93 -23.44 -0.04
N GLU A 114 -18.85 -22.73 -0.68
CA GLU A 114 -19.44 -23.13 -1.96
C GLU A 114 -18.39 -23.16 -3.09
N LEU A 115 -17.48 -22.17 -3.14
CA LEU A 115 -16.36 -22.16 -4.09
C LEU A 115 -15.33 -23.26 -3.81
N GLU A 116 -15.05 -23.56 -2.55
CA GLU A 116 -14.20 -24.70 -2.15
C GLU A 116 -14.83 -26.04 -2.59
N GLU A 117 -16.14 -26.23 -2.39
CA GLU A 117 -16.87 -27.42 -2.84
C GLU A 117 -16.90 -27.54 -4.37
N GLN A 118 -17.13 -26.43 -5.10
CA GLN A 118 -17.06 -26.41 -6.56
C GLN A 118 -15.66 -26.74 -7.08
N MET A 119 -14.61 -26.20 -6.46
CA MET A 119 -13.22 -26.50 -6.82
C MET A 119 -12.88 -27.97 -6.56
N GLN A 120 -13.33 -28.53 -5.43
CA GLN A 120 -13.13 -29.95 -5.10
C GLN A 120 -13.83 -30.87 -6.11
N LEU A 121 -15.09 -30.58 -6.48
CA LEU A 121 -15.82 -31.33 -7.51
C LEU A 121 -15.12 -31.25 -8.87
N ALA A 122 -14.59 -30.10 -9.27
CA ALA A 122 -13.83 -29.94 -10.51
C ALA A 122 -12.50 -30.72 -10.51
N ILE A 123 -11.86 -30.88 -9.35
CA ILE A 123 -10.67 -31.74 -9.17
C ILE A 123 -11.08 -33.21 -9.33
N GLU A 124 -12.14 -33.64 -8.63
CA GLU A 124 -12.64 -35.02 -8.68
C GLU A 124 -13.12 -35.43 -10.08
N GLU A 125 -13.81 -34.54 -10.81
CA GLU A 125 -14.20 -34.75 -12.20
C GLU A 125 -12.97 -34.89 -13.13
N ARG A 126 -11.97 -34.03 -12.97
CA ARG A 126 -10.72 -34.10 -13.74
C ARG A 126 -9.94 -35.40 -13.45
N GLU A 127 -9.93 -35.85 -12.21
CA GLU A 127 -9.32 -37.12 -11.82
C GLU A 127 -10.10 -38.32 -12.38
N MET A 128 -11.44 -38.30 -12.32
CA MET A 128 -12.30 -39.31 -12.95
C MET A 128 -12.06 -39.42 -14.46
N VAL A 129 -12.00 -38.29 -15.18
CA VAL A 129 -11.70 -38.26 -16.63
C VAL A 129 -10.30 -38.84 -16.91
N LYS A 130 -9.30 -38.52 -16.08
CA LYS A 130 -7.95 -39.07 -16.19
C LYS A 130 -7.91 -40.59 -15.94
N VAL A 131 -8.63 -41.07 -14.93
CA VAL A 131 -8.74 -42.52 -14.62
C VAL A 131 -9.47 -43.25 -15.75
N ALA A 132 -10.54 -42.68 -16.30
CA ALA A 132 -11.25 -43.26 -17.45
C ALA A 132 -10.36 -43.34 -18.71
N ALA A 133 -9.58 -42.30 -18.99
CA ALA A 133 -8.62 -42.30 -20.11
C ALA A 133 -7.51 -43.34 -19.93
N LEU A 134 -6.95 -43.48 -18.71
CA LEU A 134 -5.98 -44.54 -18.40
C LEU A 134 -6.60 -45.93 -18.56
N ALA A 135 -7.80 -46.18 -18.02
CA ALA A 135 -8.49 -47.46 -18.17
C ALA A 135 -8.84 -47.79 -19.63
N GLN A 136 -9.06 -46.80 -20.50
CA GLN A 136 -9.21 -47.01 -21.94
C GLN A 136 -7.87 -47.33 -22.62
N GLN A 137 -6.78 -46.68 -22.20
CA GLN A 137 -5.44 -46.98 -22.69
C GLN A 137 -5.01 -48.40 -22.30
N ASP A 138 -5.28 -48.83 -21.07
CA ASP A 138 -4.96 -50.18 -20.59
C ASP A 138 -5.71 -51.24 -21.40
N ARG A 139 -7.01 -51.06 -21.66
CA ARG A 139 -7.76 -51.95 -22.57
C ARG A 139 -7.16 -52.04 -23.97
N LYS A 140 -6.71 -50.92 -24.54
CA LYS A 140 -6.03 -50.92 -25.84
C LYS A 140 -4.68 -51.64 -25.79
N ASN A 141 -3.95 -51.57 -24.67
CA ASN A 141 -2.72 -52.34 -24.48
C ASN A 141 -3.03 -53.84 -24.39
N ASP A 142 -4.04 -54.25 -23.62
CA ASP A 142 -4.49 -55.64 -23.50
C ASP A 142 -4.92 -56.21 -24.88
N GLU A 143 -5.71 -55.45 -25.65
CA GLU A 143 -6.10 -55.80 -27.02
C GLU A 143 -4.87 -55.96 -27.94
N MET A 144 -3.88 -55.07 -27.82
CA MET A 144 -2.64 -55.14 -28.59
C MET A 144 -1.76 -56.33 -28.18
N GLU A 145 -1.76 -56.72 -26.91
CA GLU A 145 -1.07 -57.92 -26.41
C GLU A 145 -1.74 -59.21 -26.92
N VAL A 146 -3.08 -59.25 -26.95
CA VAL A 146 -3.84 -60.35 -27.57
C VAL A 146 -3.55 -60.47 -29.07
N ILE A 147 -3.49 -59.34 -29.80
CA ILE A 147 -3.13 -59.37 -31.24
C ILE A 147 -1.67 -59.82 -31.43
N ASN A 148 -0.73 -59.33 -30.62
CA ASN A 148 0.67 -59.74 -30.71
C ASN A 148 0.88 -61.23 -30.40
N THR A 149 0.18 -61.78 -29.41
CA THR A 149 0.23 -63.21 -29.09
C THR A 149 -0.35 -64.07 -30.21
N GLN A 150 -1.50 -63.68 -30.79
CA GLN A 150 -2.07 -64.34 -31.97
C GLN A 150 -1.13 -64.32 -33.17
N LEU A 151 -0.56 -63.16 -33.53
CA LEU A 151 0.42 -63.04 -34.63
C LEU A 151 1.67 -63.89 -34.39
N ASN A 152 2.13 -63.99 -33.14
CA ASN A 152 3.28 -64.82 -32.80
C ASN A 152 2.95 -66.33 -32.88
N GLU A 153 1.74 -66.74 -32.48
CA GLU A 153 1.27 -68.11 -32.71
C GLU A 153 1.14 -68.46 -34.20
N GLU A 154 0.58 -67.57 -35.02
CA GLU A 154 0.48 -67.77 -36.47
C GLU A 154 1.86 -67.86 -37.12
N LYS A 155 2.78 -66.99 -36.73
CA LYS A 155 4.19 -67.05 -37.15
C LYS A 155 4.81 -68.41 -36.82
N ILE A 156 4.61 -68.94 -35.61
CA ILE A 156 5.12 -70.27 -35.21
C ILE A 156 4.46 -71.38 -36.06
N LYS A 157 3.14 -71.33 -36.28
CA LYS A 157 2.41 -72.29 -37.13
C LYS A 157 2.93 -72.28 -38.57
N LEU A 158 3.17 -71.09 -39.15
CA LEU A 158 3.70 -70.93 -40.51
C LEU A 158 5.17 -71.38 -40.62
N GLN A 159 6.00 -71.12 -39.60
CA GLN A 159 7.37 -71.63 -39.55
C GLN A 159 7.39 -73.16 -39.52
N ALA A 160 6.57 -73.80 -38.69
CA ALA A 160 6.46 -75.25 -38.64
C ALA A 160 5.98 -75.87 -39.98
N GLN A 161 5.02 -75.23 -40.66
CA GLN A 161 4.57 -75.66 -41.99
C GLN A 161 5.68 -75.52 -43.06
N LEU A 162 6.48 -74.46 -43.02
CA LEU A 162 7.63 -74.30 -43.91
C LEU A 162 8.67 -75.39 -43.65
N GLU A 163 9.00 -75.66 -42.38
CA GLU A 163 9.92 -76.75 -42.00
C GLU A 163 9.41 -78.12 -42.46
N GLU A 164 8.11 -78.42 -42.30
CA GLU A 164 7.50 -79.65 -42.81
C GLU A 164 7.61 -79.78 -44.34
N ILE A 165 7.35 -78.71 -45.09
CA ILE A 165 7.47 -78.69 -46.55
C ILE A 165 8.94 -78.86 -46.97
N HIS A 166 9.88 -78.16 -46.33
CA HIS A 166 11.31 -78.30 -46.60
C HIS A 166 11.80 -79.73 -46.32
N GLU A 167 11.38 -80.32 -45.21
CA GLU A 167 11.72 -81.68 -44.82
C GLU A 167 11.10 -82.73 -45.77
N LYS A 168 9.84 -82.54 -46.20
CA LYS A 168 9.20 -83.38 -47.21
C LYS A 168 9.94 -83.32 -48.55
N ASN A 169 10.27 -82.12 -49.01
CA ASN A 169 11.04 -81.93 -50.24
C ASN A 169 12.44 -82.56 -50.13
N ARG A 170 13.08 -82.46 -48.96
CA ARG A 170 14.38 -83.11 -48.68
C ARG A 170 14.28 -84.64 -48.79
N ARG A 171 13.24 -85.26 -48.21
CA ARG A 171 12.99 -86.70 -48.33
C ARG A 171 12.72 -87.12 -49.77
N GLN A 172 11.84 -86.41 -50.48
CA GLN A 172 11.55 -86.69 -51.89
C GLN A 172 12.80 -86.59 -52.78
N MET A 173 13.67 -85.59 -52.53
CA MET A 173 14.96 -85.48 -53.21
C MET A 173 15.91 -86.64 -52.87
N GLN A 174 15.95 -87.12 -51.61
CA GLN A 174 16.73 -88.30 -51.24
C GLN A 174 16.18 -89.59 -51.86
N GLU A 175 14.86 -89.78 -51.89
CA GLU A 175 14.19 -90.93 -52.51
C GLU A 175 14.43 -90.97 -54.02
N LEU A 176 14.26 -89.84 -54.71
CA LEU A 176 14.57 -89.70 -56.14
C LEU A 176 16.05 -89.94 -56.41
N SER A 177 16.96 -89.36 -55.62
CA SER A 177 18.40 -89.58 -55.78
C SER A 177 18.76 -91.06 -55.61
N SER A 178 18.22 -91.72 -54.57
CA SER A 178 18.44 -93.14 -54.31
C SER A 178 17.87 -94.02 -55.43
N SER A 179 16.69 -93.69 -55.95
CA SER A 179 16.07 -94.42 -57.07
C SER A 179 16.80 -94.21 -58.40
N ILE A 180 17.37 -93.02 -58.62
CA ILE A 180 18.23 -92.74 -59.79
C ILE A 180 19.52 -93.53 -59.67
N GLU A 181 20.12 -93.60 -58.48
CA GLU A 181 21.35 -94.35 -58.23
C GLU A 181 21.14 -95.86 -58.41
N THR A 182 20.08 -96.46 -57.83
CA THR A 182 19.77 -97.89 -58.00
C THR A 182 19.35 -98.26 -59.42
N ASN A 183 18.58 -97.42 -60.11
CA ASN A 183 18.29 -97.66 -61.53
C ASN A 183 19.54 -97.49 -62.40
N SER A 184 20.44 -96.55 -62.07
CA SER A 184 21.71 -96.37 -62.79
C SER A 184 22.66 -97.55 -62.60
N THR A 185 22.74 -98.14 -61.40
CA THR A 185 23.51 -99.38 -61.20
C THR A 185 22.86 -100.56 -61.92
N ARG A 186 21.53 -100.73 -61.81
CA ARG A 186 20.82 -101.81 -62.51
C ARG A 186 20.98 -101.72 -64.03
N HIS A 187 20.80 -100.53 -64.63
CA HIS A 187 20.97 -100.34 -66.07
C HIS A 187 22.43 -100.56 -66.52
N LYS A 188 23.44 -100.18 -65.71
CA LYS A 188 24.84 -100.51 -66.02
C LYS A 188 25.09 -102.01 -66.02
N GLU A 189 24.50 -102.73 -65.08
CA GLU A 189 24.66 -104.18 -64.95
C GLU A 189 23.90 -104.93 -66.06
N GLU A 190 22.67 -104.51 -66.39
CA GLU A 190 21.90 -104.98 -67.55
C GLU A 190 22.67 -104.75 -68.86
N ILE A 191 23.27 -103.56 -69.05
CA ILE A 191 24.11 -103.26 -70.23
C ILE A 191 25.38 -104.14 -70.27
N SER A 192 26.01 -104.44 -69.12
CA SER A 192 27.17 -105.35 -69.08
C SER A 192 26.77 -106.76 -69.50
N GLN A 193 25.69 -107.30 -68.92
CA GLN A 193 25.18 -108.63 -69.24
C GLN A 193 24.75 -108.75 -70.72
N LEU A 194 24.09 -107.71 -71.27
CA LEU A 194 23.72 -107.68 -72.69
C LEU A 194 24.96 -107.65 -73.59
N ASN A 195 25.99 -106.87 -73.24
CA ASN A 195 27.24 -106.81 -73.99
C ASN A 195 28.02 -108.13 -73.94
N GLU A 196 28.07 -108.80 -72.78
CA GLU A 196 28.70 -110.12 -72.61
C GLU A 196 27.97 -111.18 -73.44
N SER A 197 26.64 -111.25 -73.35
CA SER A 197 25.83 -112.18 -74.14
C SER A 197 25.93 -111.91 -75.65
N HIS A 198 25.90 -110.65 -76.08
CA HIS A 198 26.11 -110.29 -77.49
C HIS A 198 27.53 -110.63 -77.97
N GLN A 199 28.57 -110.43 -77.15
CA GLN A 199 29.94 -110.83 -77.50
C GLN A 199 30.06 -112.35 -77.63
N GLU A 200 29.41 -113.12 -76.75
CA GLU A 200 29.37 -114.58 -76.83
C GLU A 200 28.65 -115.07 -78.09
N ILE A 201 27.46 -114.53 -78.40
CA ILE A 201 26.69 -114.89 -79.60
C ILE A 201 27.46 -114.53 -80.87
N VAL A 202 28.03 -113.32 -80.95
CA VAL A 202 28.84 -112.90 -82.11
C VAL A 202 30.11 -113.73 -82.23
N GLY A 203 30.76 -114.10 -81.12
CA GLY A 203 31.91 -115.01 -81.10
C GLY A 203 31.56 -116.39 -81.63
N ASN A 204 30.47 -116.99 -81.14
CA ASN A 204 29.99 -118.30 -81.57
C ASN A 204 29.55 -118.31 -83.04
N MET A 205 28.86 -117.26 -83.51
CA MET A 205 28.48 -117.13 -84.92
C MET A 205 29.68 -116.93 -85.84
N LYS A 206 30.70 -116.15 -85.43
CA LYS A 206 31.97 -116.04 -86.18
C LYS A 206 32.70 -117.38 -86.25
N LEU A 207 32.87 -118.08 -85.14
CA LEU A 207 33.49 -119.41 -85.13
C LEU A 207 32.74 -120.42 -86.01
N ALA A 208 31.40 -120.35 -86.06
CA ALA A 208 30.60 -121.17 -86.95
C ALA A 208 30.81 -120.81 -88.44
N ILE A 209 30.84 -119.52 -88.78
CA ILE A 209 31.14 -119.03 -90.14
C ILE A 209 32.56 -119.42 -90.54
N ASP A 210 33.57 -119.15 -89.72
CA ASP A 210 34.97 -119.48 -90.00
C ASP A 210 35.15 -121.00 -90.19
N SER A 211 34.46 -121.82 -89.40
CA SER A 211 34.44 -123.28 -89.53
C SER A 211 33.78 -123.74 -90.84
N LYS A 212 32.68 -123.10 -91.27
CA LYS A 212 32.00 -123.42 -92.54
C LYS A 212 32.72 -122.88 -93.76
N GLN A 213 33.37 -121.72 -93.66
CA GLN A 213 34.25 -121.21 -94.69
C GLN A 213 35.48 -122.12 -94.83
N ALA A 214 36.08 -122.60 -93.74
CA ALA A 214 37.16 -123.58 -93.80
C ALA A 214 36.73 -124.94 -94.39
N GLU A 215 35.49 -125.39 -94.18
CA GLU A 215 34.92 -126.55 -94.89
C GLU A 215 34.78 -126.28 -96.40
N ILE A 216 34.27 -125.10 -96.80
CA ILE A 216 34.12 -124.66 -98.20
C ILE A 216 35.49 -124.58 -98.89
N ASP A 217 36.46 -123.90 -98.29
CA ASP A 217 37.81 -123.74 -98.83
C ASP A 217 38.51 -125.09 -98.99
N LYS A 218 38.28 -126.03 -98.06
CA LYS A 218 38.83 -127.39 -98.13
C LYS A 218 38.18 -128.22 -99.24
N LEU A 219 36.86 -128.08 -99.45
CA LEU A 219 36.15 -128.72 -100.57
C LEU A 219 36.56 -128.13 -101.92
N LEU A 220 36.84 -126.82 -101.99
CA LEU A 220 37.42 -126.16 -103.16
C LEU A 220 38.81 -126.70 -103.49
N VAL A 221 39.69 -126.85 -102.50
CA VAL A 221 41.02 -127.45 -102.69
C VAL A 221 40.93 -128.92 -103.12
N GLU A 222 39.98 -129.71 -102.59
CA GLU A 222 39.73 -131.08 -103.05
C GLU A 222 39.24 -131.11 -104.52
N LEU A 223 38.36 -130.19 -104.92
CA LEU A 223 37.91 -130.02 -106.31
C LEU A 223 39.06 -129.62 -107.25
N GLU A 224 39.88 -128.65 -106.87
CA GLU A 224 41.05 -128.23 -107.64
C GLU A 224 42.07 -129.37 -107.79
N SER A 225 42.30 -130.16 -106.72
CA SER A 225 43.20 -131.32 -106.75
C SER A 225 42.74 -132.42 -107.72
N LYS A 226 41.42 -132.61 -107.89
CA LYS A 226 40.84 -133.58 -108.83
C LYS A 226 40.70 -133.03 -110.26
N GLY A 227 40.74 -131.71 -110.45
CA GLY A 227 40.71 -131.06 -111.77
C GLY A 227 42.04 -131.10 -112.53
N ALA A 228 43.15 -131.42 -111.87
CA ALA A 228 44.50 -131.35 -112.44
C ALA A 228 44.97 -132.62 -113.19
N GLU A 229 44.33 -133.78 -112.99
CA GLU A 229 44.59 -135.00 -113.75
C GLU A 229 43.48 -135.29 -114.78
N LYS A 230 43.85 -135.94 -115.89
CA LYS A 230 42.93 -136.21 -117.01
C LYS A 230 41.84 -137.19 -116.57
N ILE A 231 40.65 -136.64 -116.33
CA ILE A 231 39.44 -137.35 -115.86
C ILE A 231 39.14 -138.58 -116.75
N PRO A 232 39.14 -139.80 -116.19
CA PRO A 232 38.49 -140.97 -116.77
C PRO A 232 37.00 -140.98 -116.39
N ASP A 233 36.13 -141.50 -117.25
CA ASP A 233 34.65 -141.48 -117.11
C ASP A 233 34.08 -142.03 -115.78
N GLY A 234 34.88 -142.76 -114.98
CA GLY A 234 34.46 -143.30 -113.69
C GLY A 234 34.51 -142.33 -112.49
N GLN A 235 35.06 -141.12 -112.63
CA GLN A 235 35.23 -140.18 -111.51
C GLN A 235 34.24 -138.99 -111.50
N LEU A 236 33.37 -138.89 -112.52
CA LEU A 236 32.40 -137.80 -112.66
C LEU A 236 31.37 -137.77 -111.51
N GLU A 237 30.97 -138.95 -111.02
CA GLU A 237 30.00 -139.11 -109.92
C GLU A 237 30.48 -138.48 -108.60
N GLU A 238 31.79 -138.59 -108.32
CA GLU A 238 32.39 -138.09 -107.07
C GLU A 238 32.52 -136.56 -107.06
N VAL A 239 32.86 -135.97 -108.22
CA VAL A 239 32.88 -134.52 -108.42
C VAL A 239 31.46 -133.95 -108.31
N SER A 240 30.46 -134.63 -108.89
CA SER A 240 29.04 -134.25 -108.79
C SER A 240 28.54 -134.24 -107.33
N GLN A 241 28.94 -135.24 -106.52
CA GLN A 241 28.61 -135.29 -105.09
C GLN A 241 29.28 -134.18 -104.26
N LEU A 242 30.47 -133.71 -104.65
CA LEU A 242 31.14 -132.59 -103.98
C LEU A 242 30.48 -131.24 -104.33
N VAL A 243 30.09 -131.04 -105.59
CA VAL A 243 29.34 -129.86 -106.04
C VAL A 243 27.99 -129.75 -105.34
N GLU A 244 27.23 -130.85 -105.21
CA GLU A 244 25.94 -130.81 -104.51
C GLU A 244 26.09 -130.57 -102.99
N LYS A 245 27.19 -131.04 -102.36
CA LYS A 245 27.51 -130.69 -100.96
C LYS A 245 27.84 -129.21 -100.79
N LEU A 246 28.61 -128.62 -101.70
CA LEU A 246 28.90 -127.19 -101.72
C LEU A 246 27.60 -126.38 -101.81
N ARG A 247 26.74 -126.72 -102.77
CA ARG A 247 25.43 -126.10 -102.98
C ARG A 247 24.52 -126.18 -101.76
N VAL A 248 24.51 -127.31 -101.03
CA VAL A 248 23.77 -127.42 -99.76
C VAL A 248 24.32 -126.45 -98.70
N LYS A 249 25.63 -126.23 -98.64
CA LYS A 249 26.23 -125.26 -97.70
C LYS A 249 26.03 -123.80 -98.10
N GLU A 250 26.02 -123.49 -99.39
CA GLU A 250 25.61 -122.16 -99.89
C GLU A 250 24.16 -121.85 -99.51
N ASN A 251 23.23 -122.80 -99.71
CA ASN A 251 21.83 -122.67 -99.28
C ASN A 251 21.69 -122.48 -97.75
N GLU A 252 22.49 -123.19 -96.93
CA GLU A 252 22.49 -123.01 -95.46
C GLU A 252 22.92 -121.58 -95.06
N VAL A 253 23.89 -120.98 -95.77
CA VAL A 253 24.33 -119.59 -95.55
C VAL A 253 23.25 -118.59 -95.99
N GLU A 254 22.57 -118.84 -97.11
CA GLU A 254 21.47 -118.00 -97.60
C GLU A 254 20.27 -118.02 -96.63
N ASP A 255 19.89 -119.18 -96.10
CA ASP A 255 18.85 -119.32 -95.07
C ASP A 255 19.20 -118.59 -93.76
N LEU A 256 20.48 -118.58 -93.36
CA LEU A 256 20.95 -117.81 -92.20
C LEU A 256 20.92 -116.29 -92.46
N THR A 257 21.28 -115.86 -93.67
CA THR A 257 21.21 -114.44 -94.07
C THR A 257 19.77 -113.95 -94.06
N LYS A 258 18.84 -114.76 -94.57
CA LYS A 258 17.41 -114.46 -94.57
C LYS A 258 16.81 -114.33 -93.17
N LYS A 259 17.26 -115.16 -92.22
CA LYS A 259 16.88 -115.03 -90.79
C LYS A 259 17.40 -113.74 -90.15
N ILE A 260 18.57 -113.25 -90.56
CA ILE A 260 19.08 -111.95 -90.09
C ILE A 260 18.19 -110.82 -90.62
N GLU A 261 17.85 -110.84 -91.91
CA GLU A 261 16.91 -109.87 -92.52
C GLU A 261 15.54 -109.81 -91.81
N ASP A 262 14.97 -110.97 -91.45
CA ASP A 262 13.68 -111.01 -90.77
C ASP A 262 13.77 -110.56 -89.30
N LEU A 263 14.90 -110.80 -88.63
CA LEU A 263 15.19 -110.22 -87.31
C LEU A 263 15.38 -108.70 -87.37
N GLU A 264 16.06 -108.17 -88.39
CA GLU A 264 16.23 -106.73 -88.59
C GLU A 264 14.88 -106.04 -88.85
N LYS A 265 13.99 -106.65 -89.67
CA LYS A 265 12.62 -106.18 -89.85
C LYS A 265 11.85 -106.16 -88.53
N SER A 266 11.95 -107.22 -87.72
CA SER A 266 11.31 -107.29 -86.39
C SER A 266 11.82 -106.20 -85.45
N ILE A 267 13.13 -105.95 -85.41
CA ILE A 267 13.75 -104.87 -84.63
C ILE A 267 13.25 -103.49 -85.11
N SER A 268 13.11 -103.28 -86.42
CA SER A 268 12.61 -102.01 -86.98
C SER A 268 11.16 -101.75 -86.57
N ALA A 269 10.31 -102.78 -86.57
CA ALA A 269 8.91 -102.68 -86.16
C ALA A 269 8.79 -102.40 -84.65
N ALA A 270 9.58 -103.08 -83.81
CA ALA A 270 9.60 -102.85 -82.37
C ALA A 270 10.07 -101.43 -82.02
N ARG A 271 11.10 -100.91 -82.72
CA ARG A 271 11.53 -99.51 -82.55
C ARG A 271 10.42 -98.52 -82.92
N ALA A 272 9.71 -98.75 -84.00
CA ALA A 272 8.62 -97.89 -84.43
C ALA A 272 7.48 -97.81 -83.39
N SER A 273 7.08 -98.94 -82.78
CA SER A 273 6.03 -98.89 -81.74
C SER A 273 6.51 -98.22 -80.45
N PHE A 274 7.76 -98.45 -80.02
CA PHE A 274 8.31 -97.76 -78.84
C PHE A 274 8.43 -96.24 -79.05
N GLU A 275 8.71 -95.77 -80.27
CA GLU A 275 8.72 -94.34 -80.60
C GLU A 275 7.30 -93.75 -80.54
N GLU A 276 6.28 -94.47 -81.02
CA GLU A 276 4.86 -94.08 -80.95
C GLU A 276 4.36 -94.02 -79.50
N ASP A 277 4.68 -95.02 -78.67
CA ASP A 277 4.36 -95.04 -77.24
C ASP A 277 5.03 -93.87 -76.50
N LEU A 278 6.30 -93.56 -76.80
CA LEU A 278 7.04 -92.42 -76.25
C LEU A 278 6.39 -91.07 -76.61
N GLU A 279 5.97 -90.89 -77.86
CA GLU A 279 5.35 -89.64 -78.30
C GLU A 279 3.94 -89.46 -77.71
N SER A 280 3.19 -90.56 -77.56
CA SER A 280 1.92 -90.61 -76.85
C SER A 280 2.07 -90.22 -75.38
N GLU A 281 3.05 -90.78 -74.67
CA GLU A 281 3.26 -90.50 -73.25
C GLU A 281 3.80 -89.08 -73.00
N LYS A 282 4.63 -88.52 -73.90
CA LYS A 282 4.98 -87.09 -73.91
C LYS A 282 3.73 -86.21 -74.02
N ALA A 283 2.87 -86.48 -75.00
CA ALA A 283 1.66 -85.67 -75.24
C ALA A 283 0.70 -85.68 -74.04
N ASP A 284 0.55 -86.83 -73.36
CA ASP A 284 -0.24 -86.93 -72.12
C ASP A 284 0.49 -86.36 -70.89
N GLY A 285 1.82 -86.30 -70.91
CA GLY A 285 2.62 -85.52 -69.95
C GLY A 285 2.34 -84.02 -70.07
N ASP A 286 2.43 -83.47 -71.28
CA ASP A 286 2.22 -82.04 -71.56
C ASP A 286 0.78 -81.59 -71.21
N LYS A 287 -0.24 -82.39 -71.55
CA LYS A 287 -1.63 -82.12 -71.11
C LYS A 287 -1.74 -82.02 -69.59
N ARG A 288 -1.10 -82.94 -68.85
CA ARG A 288 -1.11 -82.93 -67.38
C ARG A 288 -0.42 -81.68 -66.83
N VAL A 289 0.71 -81.28 -67.40
CA VAL A 289 1.42 -80.05 -67.02
C VAL A 289 0.55 -78.80 -67.24
N GLU A 290 -0.09 -78.67 -68.41
CA GLU A 290 -0.91 -77.48 -68.71
C GLU A 290 -2.21 -77.44 -67.88
N GLU A 291 -2.79 -78.60 -67.53
CA GLU A 291 -3.87 -78.68 -66.53
C GLU A 291 -3.43 -78.20 -65.14
N PHE A 292 -2.26 -78.64 -64.67
CA PHE A 292 -1.71 -78.20 -63.38
C PHE A 292 -1.45 -76.69 -63.37
N LYS A 293 -0.88 -76.15 -64.45
CA LYS A 293 -0.65 -74.73 -64.65
C LYS A 293 -1.97 -73.93 -64.66
N SER A 294 -2.98 -74.36 -65.41
CA SER A 294 -4.31 -73.72 -65.41
C SER A 294 -4.97 -73.73 -64.02
N LYS A 295 -4.82 -74.82 -63.25
CA LYS A 295 -5.32 -74.91 -61.86
C LYS A 295 -4.54 -73.97 -60.93
N ALA A 296 -3.22 -73.88 -61.07
CA ALA A 296 -2.38 -72.97 -60.29
C ALA A 296 -2.70 -71.50 -60.57
N GLU A 297 -2.79 -71.09 -61.84
CA GLU A 297 -3.17 -69.73 -62.26
C GLU A 297 -4.55 -69.34 -61.72
N LYS A 298 -5.54 -70.23 -61.80
CA LYS A 298 -6.88 -70.00 -61.21
C LYS A 298 -6.83 -69.84 -59.69
N LYS A 299 -5.95 -70.56 -58.98
CA LYS A 299 -5.78 -70.42 -57.51
C LYS A 299 -5.08 -69.12 -57.14
N ILE A 300 -4.00 -68.77 -57.85
CA ILE A 300 -3.28 -67.49 -57.69
C ILE A 300 -4.21 -66.31 -57.98
N GLY A 301 -5.00 -66.37 -59.05
CA GLY A 301 -5.97 -65.32 -59.39
C GLY A 301 -7.08 -65.14 -58.35
N LYS A 302 -7.50 -66.21 -57.66
CA LYS A 302 -8.42 -66.11 -56.52
C LYS A 302 -7.76 -65.48 -55.29
N MET A 303 -6.57 -65.95 -54.91
CA MET A 303 -5.82 -65.40 -53.78
C MET A 303 -5.50 -63.91 -53.97
N LYS A 304 -5.07 -63.51 -55.17
CA LYS A 304 -4.78 -62.09 -55.47
C LYS A 304 -6.01 -61.20 -55.27
N ARG A 305 -7.18 -61.62 -55.78
CA ARG A 305 -8.44 -60.86 -55.58
C ARG A 305 -8.82 -60.77 -54.11
N GLN A 306 -8.66 -61.86 -53.35
CA GLN A 306 -8.96 -61.87 -51.92
C GLN A 306 -8.05 -60.89 -51.16
N CYS A 307 -6.73 -60.97 -51.33
CA CYS A 307 -5.81 -60.01 -50.72
C CYS A 307 -6.13 -58.57 -51.13
N GLU A 308 -6.53 -58.33 -52.38
CA GLU A 308 -6.87 -56.99 -52.86
C GLU A 308 -8.19 -56.46 -52.26
N THR A 309 -9.19 -57.32 -52.01
CA THR A 309 -10.38 -56.94 -51.24
C THR A 309 -10.07 -56.71 -49.77
N ASP A 310 -9.22 -57.54 -49.15
CA ASP A 310 -8.86 -57.43 -47.73
C ASP A 310 -8.04 -56.14 -47.48
N ILE A 311 -7.11 -55.81 -48.38
CA ILE A 311 -6.35 -54.54 -48.36
C ILE A 311 -7.29 -53.34 -48.52
N GLN A 312 -8.30 -53.41 -49.40
CA GLN A 312 -9.26 -52.31 -49.56
C GLN A 312 -10.18 -52.16 -48.33
N ALA A 313 -10.59 -53.26 -47.71
CA ALA A 313 -11.37 -53.23 -46.47
C ALA A 313 -10.57 -52.59 -45.32
N ALA A 314 -9.35 -53.07 -45.06
CA ALA A 314 -8.47 -52.51 -44.03
C ALA A 314 -8.15 -51.03 -44.29
N LYS A 315 -7.97 -50.61 -45.54
CA LYS A 315 -7.78 -49.20 -45.91
C LYS A 315 -9.03 -48.35 -45.61
N ALA A 316 -10.23 -48.87 -45.86
CA ALA A 316 -11.47 -48.16 -45.55
C ALA A 316 -11.68 -48.01 -44.03
N GLU A 317 -11.37 -49.05 -43.26
CA GLU A 317 -11.45 -49.05 -41.80
C GLU A 317 -10.46 -48.04 -41.17
N LEU A 318 -9.20 -48.03 -41.61
CA LEU A 318 -8.21 -47.04 -41.18
C LEU A 318 -8.55 -45.60 -41.57
N LEU A 319 -9.28 -45.39 -42.67
CA LEU A 319 -9.78 -44.06 -43.05
C LEU A 319 -10.91 -43.60 -42.12
N LEU A 320 -11.82 -44.50 -41.73
CA LEU A 320 -12.88 -44.21 -40.77
C LEU A 320 -12.31 -43.89 -39.38
N GLU A 321 -11.33 -44.66 -38.89
CA GLU A 321 -10.66 -44.36 -37.62
C GLU A 321 -9.92 -43.01 -37.67
N LEU A 322 -9.26 -42.68 -38.79
CA LEU A 322 -8.63 -41.37 -38.98
C LEU A 322 -9.62 -40.21 -38.92
N ASP A 323 -10.79 -40.35 -39.55
CA ASP A 323 -11.81 -39.30 -39.54
C ASP A 323 -12.54 -39.19 -38.18
N GLU A 324 -12.71 -40.30 -37.45
CA GLU A 324 -13.15 -40.27 -36.04
C GLU A 324 -12.13 -39.54 -35.16
N LYS A 325 -10.83 -39.87 -35.27
CA LYS A 325 -9.77 -39.22 -34.50
C LYS A 325 -9.58 -37.74 -34.86
N ARG A 326 -9.87 -37.34 -36.11
CA ARG A 326 -9.95 -35.92 -36.52
C ARG A 326 -11.14 -35.21 -35.89
N SER A 327 -12.29 -35.88 -35.77
CA SER A 327 -13.47 -35.35 -35.08
C SER A 327 -13.20 -35.15 -33.57
N GLU A 328 -12.60 -36.14 -32.91
CA GLU A 328 -12.13 -36.02 -31.51
C GLU A 328 -11.12 -34.90 -31.31
N LEU A 329 -10.16 -34.74 -32.25
CA LEU A 329 -9.20 -33.65 -32.18
C LEU A 329 -9.90 -32.29 -32.30
N ALA A 330 -10.88 -32.16 -33.21
CA ALA A 330 -11.63 -30.92 -33.39
C ALA A 330 -12.46 -30.54 -32.15
N THR A 331 -13.12 -31.49 -31.49
CA THR A 331 -13.85 -31.21 -30.24
C THR A 331 -12.90 -30.83 -29.11
N LYS A 332 -11.74 -31.48 -28.99
CA LYS A 332 -10.71 -31.09 -28.02
C LYS A 332 -10.09 -29.71 -28.31
N GLN A 333 -9.98 -29.32 -29.59
CA GLN A 333 -9.56 -27.98 -29.99
C GLN A 333 -10.55 -26.91 -29.51
N GLU A 334 -11.85 -27.19 -29.61
CA GLU A 334 -12.94 -26.31 -29.15
C GLU A 334 -12.99 -26.21 -27.62
N GLU A 335 -12.85 -27.33 -26.89
CA GLU A 335 -12.70 -27.32 -25.42
C GLU A 335 -11.53 -26.41 -24.98
N ILE A 336 -10.37 -26.53 -25.64
CA ILE A 336 -9.20 -25.66 -25.39
C ILE A 336 -9.53 -24.19 -25.67
N HIS A 337 -10.29 -23.88 -26.73
CA HIS A 337 -10.71 -22.51 -27.01
C HIS A 337 -11.62 -21.96 -25.90
N GLN A 338 -12.56 -22.76 -25.38
CA GLN A 338 -13.44 -22.36 -24.29
C GLN A 338 -12.68 -22.16 -22.97
N PHE A 339 -11.70 -23.02 -22.66
CA PHE A 339 -10.80 -22.79 -21.52
C PHE A 339 -9.98 -21.51 -21.66
N ASN A 340 -9.45 -21.20 -22.85
CA ASN A 340 -8.71 -19.96 -23.10
C ASN A 340 -9.60 -18.70 -22.93
N LEU A 341 -10.87 -18.76 -23.35
CA LEU A 341 -11.85 -17.69 -23.09
C LEU A 341 -12.13 -17.52 -21.60
N SER A 342 -12.26 -18.61 -20.86
CA SER A 342 -12.45 -18.60 -19.40
C SER A 342 -11.24 -18.00 -18.66
N ILE A 343 -10.02 -18.37 -19.05
CA ILE A 343 -8.78 -17.79 -18.52
C ILE A 343 -8.73 -16.27 -18.76
N ALA A 344 -9.07 -15.81 -19.98
CA ALA A 344 -9.10 -14.39 -20.28
C ALA A 344 -10.13 -13.62 -19.42
N LEU A 345 -11.29 -14.21 -19.13
CA LEU A 345 -12.27 -13.62 -18.20
C LEU A 345 -11.72 -13.54 -16.78
N PHE A 346 -11.09 -14.60 -16.25
CA PHE A 346 -10.46 -14.57 -14.94
C PHE A 346 -9.32 -13.53 -14.85
N ASP A 347 -8.52 -13.35 -15.90
CA ASP A 347 -7.51 -12.28 -15.97
C ASP A 347 -8.13 -10.88 -15.92
N THR A 348 -9.28 -10.66 -16.56
CA THR A 348 -10.00 -9.37 -16.43
C THR A 348 -10.50 -9.13 -15.00
N GLN A 349 -11.15 -10.12 -14.38
CA GLN A 349 -11.62 -10.02 -12.99
C GLN A 349 -10.48 -9.82 -11.98
N ALA A 350 -9.33 -10.50 -12.19
CA ALA A 350 -8.15 -10.34 -11.36
C ALA A 350 -7.56 -8.92 -11.45
N ASN A 351 -7.67 -8.26 -12.61
CA ASN A 351 -7.23 -6.88 -12.77
C ASN A 351 -8.24 -5.87 -12.18
N GLU A 352 -9.54 -6.13 -12.27
CA GLU A 352 -10.58 -5.36 -11.57
C GLU A 352 -10.39 -5.43 -10.04
N LEU A 353 -10.12 -6.61 -9.48
CA LEU A 353 -9.84 -6.77 -8.05
C LEU A 353 -8.56 -6.04 -7.59
N LYS A 354 -7.50 -6.03 -8.42
CA LYS A 354 -6.29 -5.23 -8.15
C LYS A 354 -6.61 -3.73 -8.12
N GLN A 355 -7.42 -3.26 -9.06
CA GLN A 355 -7.83 -1.85 -9.12
C GLN A 355 -8.69 -1.46 -7.92
N LEU A 356 -9.68 -2.30 -7.56
CA LEU A 356 -10.54 -2.08 -6.39
C LEU A 356 -9.73 -2.04 -5.09
N ARG A 357 -8.70 -2.88 -4.97
CA ARG A 357 -7.78 -2.86 -3.82
C ARG A 357 -6.93 -1.60 -3.77
N LEU A 358 -6.41 -1.13 -4.91
CA LEU A 358 -5.68 0.15 -4.99
C LEU A 358 -6.57 1.32 -4.55
N ASP A 359 -7.86 1.30 -4.91
CA ASP A 359 -8.81 2.34 -4.53
C ASP A 359 -9.25 2.23 -3.06
N TYR A 360 -9.33 1.03 -2.50
CA TYR A 360 -9.49 0.80 -1.06
C TYR A 360 -8.30 1.35 -0.26
N ASP A 361 -7.06 1.10 -0.70
CA ASP A 361 -5.85 1.59 -0.02
C ASP A 361 -5.78 3.14 -0.04
N LYS A 362 -6.20 3.79 -1.14
CA LYS A 362 -6.37 5.25 -1.20
C LYS A 362 -7.42 5.75 -0.22
N LEU A 363 -8.58 5.08 -0.16
CA LEU A 363 -9.66 5.46 0.77
C LEU A 363 -9.19 5.32 2.22
N GLN A 364 -8.46 4.25 2.56
CA GLN A 364 -7.89 4.06 3.88
C GLN A 364 -6.87 5.16 4.24
N ALA A 365 -6.06 5.63 3.28
CA ALA A 365 -5.16 6.77 3.48
C ALA A 365 -5.94 8.07 3.77
N SER A 366 -7.00 8.35 3.02
CA SER A 366 -7.86 9.52 3.23
C SER A 366 -8.60 9.47 4.58
N VAL A 367 -9.05 8.29 5.03
CA VAL A 367 -9.64 8.11 6.38
C VAL A 367 -8.61 8.41 7.48
N LYS A 368 -7.34 8.01 7.32
CA LYS A 368 -6.27 8.34 8.28
C LYS A 368 -5.97 9.85 8.30
N GLU A 369 -5.98 10.50 7.14
CA GLU A 369 -5.83 11.96 7.03
C GLU A 369 -6.99 12.69 7.74
N HIS A 370 -8.24 12.28 7.50
CA HIS A 370 -9.41 12.85 8.17
C HIS A 370 -9.34 12.64 9.70
N ALA A 371 -8.89 11.48 10.18
CA ALA A 371 -8.70 11.24 11.61
C ALA A 371 -7.66 12.20 12.23
N SER A 372 -6.54 12.44 11.54
CA SER A 372 -5.52 13.41 12.00
C SER A 372 -6.03 14.85 11.97
N LEU A 373 -6.79 15.25 10.94
CA LEU A 373 -7.42 16.57 10.90
C LEU A 373 -8.46 16.73 12.02
N GLN A 374 -9.23 15.68 12.32
CA GLN A 374 -10.22 15.71 13.40
C GLN A 374 -9.55 15.80 14.78
N GLU A 375 -8.41 15.14 14.99
CA GLU A 375 -7.58 15.32 16.20
C GLU A 375 -7.09 16.77 16.32
N GLN A 376 -6.56 17.36 15.23
CA GLN A 376 -6.16 18.78 15.21
C GLN A 376 -7.33 19.73 15.52
N PHE A 377 -8.53 19.47 14.98
CA PHE A 377 -9.73 20.24 15.31
C PHE A 377 -10.07 20.16 16.80
N THR A 378 -10.06 18.98 17.43
CA THR A 378 -10.35 18.86 18.87
C THR A 378 -9.30 19.56 19.75
N VAL A 379 -8.04 19.60 19.34
CA VAL A 379 -6.99 20.39 20.01
C VAL A 379 -7.27 21.89 19.89
N LEU A 380 -7.66 22.37 18.70
CA LEU A 380 -8.01 23.77 18.48
C LEU A 380 -9.29 24.18 19.23
N GLU A 381 -10.31 23.33 19.28
CA GLU A 381 -11.52 23.55 20.09
C GLU A 381 -11.18 23.68 21.59
N LYS A 382 -10.29 22.82 22.10
CA LYS A 382 -9.82 22.91 23.49
C LYS A 382 -9.07 24.21 23.76
N GLN A 383 -8.14 24.60 22.88
CA GLN A 383 -7.41 25.88 22.99
C GLN A 383 -8.38 27.08 22.92
N LEU A 384 -9.40 27.03 22.07
CA LEU A 384 -10.42 28.07 22.00
C LEU A 384 -11.24 28.14 23.30
N SER A 385 -11.62 27.00 23.89
CA SER A 385 -12.29 26.98 25.20
C SER A 385 -11.41 27.59 26.30
N GLU A 386 -10.13 27.19 26.38
CA GLU A 386 -9.17 27.71 27.36
C GLU A 386 -8.98 29.23 27.22
N THR A 387 -8.90 29.76 25.98
CA THR A 387 -8.81 31.22 25.77
C THR A 387 -10.10 31.96 26.10
N LEU A 388 -11.27 31.37 25.84
CA LEU A 388 -12.56 31.95 26.25
C LEU A 388 -12.70 32.02 27.77
N ASP A 389 -12.25 31.01 28.51
CA ASP A 389 -12.27 31.01 29.98
C ASP A 389 -11.27 32.01 30.56
N GLN A 390 -10.06 32.15 29.99
CA GLN A 390 -9.13 33.22 30.34
C GLN A 390 -9.70 34.63 30.07
N LEU A 391 -10.45 34.81 28.99
CA LEU A 391 -11.13 36.07 28.69
C LEU A 391 -12.28 36.36 29.65
N ARG A 392 -13.03 35.34 30.07
CA ARG A 392 -14.06 35.46 31.13
C ARG A 392 -13.43 35.88 32.46
N GLU A 393 -12.34 35.22 32.86
CA GLU A 393 -11.63 35.54 34.11
C GLU A 393 -11.13 36.99 34.10
N LYS A 394 -10.45 37.44 33.03
CA LYS A 394 -10.00 38.82 32.87
C LYS A 394 -11.15 39.82 32.88
N ASN A 395 -12.31 39.48 32.30
CA ASN A 395 -13.48 40.34 32.32
C ASN A 395 -14.04 40.47 33.76
N GLU A 396 -14.07 39.39 34.53
CA GLU A 396 -14.49 39.44 35.94
C GLU A 396 -13.50 40.22 36.83
N GLN A 397 -12.19 40.07 36.61
CA GLN A 397 -11.16 40.90 37.23
C GLN A 397 -11.34 42.39 36.89
N LEU A 398 -11.65 42.72 35.62
CA LEU A 398 -11.93 44.10 35.19
C LEU A 398 -13.20 44.66 35.84
N LYS A 399 -14.28 43.89 35.95
CA LYS A 399 -15.49 44.31 36.69
C LYS A 399 -15.18 44.60 38.16
N SER A 400 -14.41 43.73 38.82
CA SER A 400 -13.99 43.92 40.21
C SER A 400 -13.18 45.21 40.38
N GLY A 401 -12.17 45.44 39.53
CA GLY A 401 -11.39 46.68 39.55
C GLY A 401 -12.18 47.95 39.17
N VAL A 402 -13.25 47.82 38.38
CA VAL A 402 -14.20 48.93 38.14
C VAL A 402 -15.05 49.20 39.39
N ALA A 403 -15.53 48.17 40.09
CA ALA A 403 -16.27 48.32 41.34
C ALA A 403 -15.40 48.97 42.43
N GLU A 404 -14.15 48.53 42.58
CA GLU A 404 -13.16 49.13 43.50
C GLU A 404 -12.89 50.60 43.14
N ARG A 405 -12.65 50.91 41.87
CA ARG A 405 -12.46 52.30 41.40
C ARG A 405 -13.68 53.17 41.69
N ASN A 406 -14.89 52.64 41.52
CA ASN A 406 -16.13 53.36 41.81
C ASN A 406 -16.29 53.61 43.32
N GLY A 407 -15.89 52.65 44.17
CA GLY A 407 -15.81 52.84 45.63
C GLY A 407 -14.84 53.94 46.02
N LEU A 408 -13.59 53.87 45.55
CA LEU A 408 -12.57 54.90 45.77
C LEU A 408 -12.98 56.27 45.22
N HIS A 409 -13.75 56.33 44.13
CA HIS A 409 -14.29 57.58 43.62
C HIS A 409 -15.36 58.16 44.54
N ALA A 410 -16.25 57.33 45.10
CA ALA A 410 -17.23 57.76 46.09
C ALA A 410 -16.54 58.28 47.37
N ASP A 411 -15.50 57.60 47.85
CA ASP A 411 -14.68 58.03 49.00
C ASP A 411 -13.98 59.37 48.72
N LEU A 412 -13.43 59.57 47.52
CA LEU A 412 -12.82 60.84 47.11
C LEU A 412 -13.85 61.99 47.03
N VAL A 413 -15.08 61.72 46.58
CA VAL A 413 -16.16 62.70 46.56
C VAL A 413 -16.58 63.04 48.00
N ALA A 414 -16.69 62.05 48.89
CA ALA A 414 -17.01 62.27 50.31
C ALA A 414 -15.92 63.07 51.03
N LEU A 415 -14.64 62.73 50.83
CA LEU A 415 -13.51 63.48 51.37
C LEU A 415 -13.46 64.92 50.85
N LYS A 416 -13.77 65.13 49.56
CA LYS A 416 -13.85 66.47 49.00
C LYS A 416 -14.98 67.29 49.63
N GLN A 417 -16.17 66.69 49.83
CA GLN A 417 -17.26 67.36 50.54
C GLN A 417 -16.86 67.76 51.97
N ILE A 418 -16.16 66.88 52.71
CA ILE A 418 -15.66 67.19 54.05
C ILE A 418 -14.66 68.36 54.03
N ILE A 419 -13.78 68.42 53.03
CA ILE A 419 -12.84 69.56 52.85
C ILE A 419 -13.61 70.84 52.56
N ASP A 420 -14.55 70.82 51.62
CA ASP A 420 -15.37 71.98 51.25
C ASP A 420 -16.19 72.47 52.47
N ASP A 421 -16.79 71.57 53.25
CA ASP A 421 -17.51 71.88 54.49
C ASP A 421 -16.58 72.54 55.53
N CYS A 422 -15.41 71.96 55.82
CA CYS A 422 -14.41 72.54 56.71
C CYS A 422 -13.88 73.91 56.23
N GLU A 423 -13.72 74.11 54.92
CA GLU A 423 -13.34 75.41 54.37
C GLU A 423 -14.45 76.46 54.57
N THR A 424 -15.72 76.09 54.39
CA THR A 424 -16.84 77.02 54.66
C THR A 424 -16.96 77.37 56.14
N GLU A 425 -16.76 76.41 57.05
CA GLU A 425 -16.74 76.65 58.50
C GLU A 425 -15.58 77.58 58.89
N LYS A 426 -14.36 77.30 58.42
CA LYS A 426 -13.19 78.16 58.61
C LYS A 426 -13.40 79.57 58.07
N GLN A 427 -14.03 79.73 56.90
CA GLN A 427 -14.40 81.04 56.35
C GLN A 427 -15.44 81.75 57.21
N ALA A 428 -16.40 81.02 57.81
CA ALA A 428 -17.35 81.60 58.76
C ALA A 428 -16.67 82.02 60.07
N GLU A 429 -15.69 81.27 60.57
CA GLU A 429 -14.87 81.66 61.73
C GLU A 429 -14.01 82.90 61.44
N ILE A 430 -13.35 82.96 60.28
CA ILE A 430 -12.57 84.14 59.86
C ILE A 430 -13.48 85.39 59.82
N LYS A 431 -14.69 85.28 59.27
CA LYS A 431 -15.68 86.38 59.26
C LYS A 431 -16.11 86.77 60.69
N LYS A 432 -16.37 85.81 61.58
CA LYS A 432 -16.68 86.10 63.01
C LYS A 432 -15.51 86.81 63.70
N ALA A 433 -14.27 86.38 63.44
CA ALA A 433 -13.05 86.97 63.99
C ALA A 433 -12.82 88.40 63.46
N GLN A 434 -13.07 88.65 62.17
CA GLN A 434 -13.04 90.00 61.57
C GLN A 434 -14.09 90.92 62.21
N VAL A 435 -15.35 90.48 62.31
CA VAL A 435 -16.42 91.27 62.95
C VAL A 435 -16.09 91.58 64.42
N LYS A 436 -15.48 90.63 65.14
CA LYS A 436 -15.01 90.87 66.51
C LYS A 436 -13.87 91.89 66.55
N ALA A 437 -12.87 91.76 65.67
CA ALA A 437 -11.76 92.70 65.58
C ALA A 437 -12.22 94.13 65.22
N ASP A 438 -13.21 94.28 64.34
CA ASP A 438 -13.82 95.56 64.02
C ASP A 438 -14.62 96.14 65.21
N LEU A 439 -15.34 95.32 65.97
CA LEU A 439 -16.01 95.73 67.20
C LEU A 439 -15.03 96.19 68.28
N ASP A 440 -13.91 95.47 68.46
CA ASP A 440 -12.84 95.83 69.38
C ASP A 440 -12.12 97.11 68.93
N ARG A 441 -11.88 97.27 67.62
CA ARG A 441 -11.37 98.53 67.03
C ARG A 441 -12.34 99.69 67.23
N GLN A 442 -13.64 99.51 67.05
CA GLN A 442 -14.66 100.52 67.33
C GLN A 442 -14.77 100.84 68.82
N ARG A 443 -14.49 99.88 69.72
CA ARG A 443 -14.38 100.14 71.17
C ARG A 443 -13.16 101.02 71.44
N MET A 444 -11.99 100.64 70.94
CA MET A 444 -10.75 101.40 71.08
C MET A 444 -10.88 102.83 70.53
N VAL A 445 -11.54 103.03 69.37
CA VAL A 445 -11.82 104.37 68.83
C VAL A 445 -12.72 105.19 69.77
N ARG A 446 -13.73 104.58 70.40
CA ARG A 446 -14.59 105.27 71.39
C ARG A 446 -13.86 105.58 72.70
N ASP A 447 -12.94 104.71 73.13
CA ASP A 447 -12.08 104.96 74.28
C ASP A 447 -11.12 106.12 74.01
N LEU A 448 -10.46 106.13 72.85
CA LEU A 448 -9.62 107.25 72.38
C LEU A 448 -10.42 108.55 72.23
N GLN A 449 -11.66 108.51 71.73
CA GLN A 449 -12.53 109.69 71.66
C GLN A 449 -12.93 110.21 73.04
N ARG A 450 -13.09 109.34 74.04
CA ARG A 450 -13.30 109.75 75.43
C ARG A 450 -12.05 110.40 76.02
N GLU A 451 -10.88 109.82 75.78
CA GLU A 451 -9.60 110.38 76.23
C GLU A 451 -9.33 111.75 75.59
N ILE A 452 -9.57 111.90 74.28
CA ILE A 452 -9.46 113.18 73.57
C ILE A 452 -10.42 114.21 74.16
N LYS A 453 -11.69 113.86 74.42
CA LYS A 453 -12.65 114.79 75.07
C LYS A 453 -12.18 115.22 76.45
N LYS A 454 -11.64 114.29 77.24
CA LYS A 454 -11.09 114.58 78.57
C LYS A 454 -9.88 115.51 78.47
N LEU A 455 -8.94 115.25 77.55
CA LEU A 455 -7.79 116.13 77.31
C LEU A 455 -8.21 117.54 76.84
N TYR A 456 -9.26 117.67 76.02
CA TYR A 456 -9.83 118.98 75.68
C TYR A 456 -10.47 119.67 76.89
N GLN A 457 -11.08 118.92 77.79
CA GLN A 457 -11.65 119.46 79.02
C GLN A 457 -10.56 119.90 80.00
N ASP A 458 -9.56 119.06 80.26
CA ASP A 458 -8.36 119.38 81.06
C ASP A 458 -7.64 120.61 80.48
N LEU A 459 -7.55 120.72 79.14
CA LEU A 459 -6.97 121.89 78.46
C LEU A 459 -7.81 123.16 78.68
N ASN A 460 -9.13 123.07 78.56
CA ASN A 460 -10.03 124.20 78.84
C ASN A 460 -9.98 124.63 80.32
N GLU A 461 -9.89 123.68 81.26
CA GLU A 461 -9.71 123.95 82.69
C GLU A 461 -8.35 124.61 82.96
N LYS A 462 -7.29 124.17 82.29
CA LYS A 462 -5.97 124.83 82.32
C LYS A 462 -6.01 126.23 81.72
N THR A 463 -6.73 126.46 80.63
CA THR A 463 -6.90 127.79 80.01
C THR A 463 -7.71 128.71 80.92
N ALA A 464 -8.80 128.23 81.53
CA ALA A 464 -9.57 129.00 82.51
C ALA A 464 -8.72 129.36 83.76
N ALA A 465 -7.87 128.45 84.23
CA ALA A 465 -6.91 128.74 85.30
C ALA A 465 -5.83 129.76 84.87
N LEU A 466 -5.41 129.73 83.59
CA LEU A 466 -4.50 130.72 83.02
C LEU A 466 -5.17 132.10 82.92
N ASP A 467 -6.44 132.17 82.52
CA ASP A 467 -7.20 133.41 82.43
C ASP A 467 -7.54 134.01 83.81
N ASP A 468 -7.78 133.19 84.84
CA ASP A 468 -7.88 133.65 86.23
C ASP A 468 -6.53 134.20 86.72
N ALA A 469 -5.41 133.52 86.42
CA ALA A 469 -4.08 134.02 86.73
C ALA A 469 -3.75 135.34 85.99
N ASN A 470 -4.12 135.46 84.72
CA ASN A 470 -3.96 136.68 83.92
C ASN A 470 -4.87 137.82 84.39
N SER A 471 -6.06 137.50 84.92
CA SER A 471 -6.95 138.50 85.52
C SER A 471 -6.37 139.04 86.83
N ARG A 472 -5.82 138.17 87.68
CA ARG A 472 -5.08 138.57 88.89
C ARG A 472 -3.81 139.36 88.58
N LEU A 473 -3.15 139.09 87.45
CA LEU A 473 -2.03 139.91 86.96
C LEU A 473 -2.49 141.32 86.57
N ARG A 474 -3.59 141.46 85.83
CA ARG A 474 -4.15 142.79 85.46
C ARG A 474 -4.57 143.63 86.67
N ASP A 475 -5.07 143.00 87.73
CA ASP A 475 -5.42 143.70 88.97
C ASP A 475 -4.18 144.20 89.74
N LEU A 476 -3.00 143.63 89.50
CA LEU A 476 -1.73 144.03 90.10
C LEU A 476 -0.93 145.02 89.24
N GLU A 477 -1.18 145.12 87.93
CA GLU A 477 -0.47 146.02 87.01
C GLU A 477 -0.85 147.52 87.12
N ASN A 478 -1.89 147.89 87.88
CA ASN A 478 -2.38 149.27 87.98
C ASN A 478 -1.74 150.15 89.09
N ASN A 479 -0.68 149.68 89.77
CA ASN A 479 0.01 150.48 90.81
C ASN A 479 1.55 150.33 90.79
N SER A 480 2.21 151.04 89.86
CA SER A 480 3.60 151.54 89.91
C SER A 480 4.79 150.57 90.12
N LEU A 481 5.92 150.85 89.44
CA LEU A 481 7.24 150.18 89.59
C LEU A 481 7.24 148.70 89.08
N GLU A 482 8.33 148.02 88.73
CA GLU A 482 9.77 148.30 88.52
C GLU A 482 10.30 147.25 87.49
N LYS A 483 11.15 147.61 86.50
CA LYS A 483 12.60 147.29 86.41
C LYS A 483 13.05 145.81 86.55
N VAL A 484 14.08 145.48 85.73
CA VAL A 484 15.21 144.54 85.98
C VAL A 484 15.16 143.08 85.43
N GLU A 485 16.09 142.85 84.47
CA GLU A 485 17.03 141.72 84.24
C GLU A 485 16.66 140.22 83.96
N THR A 486 17.43 139.66 83.01
CA THR A 486 18.12 138.33 82.97
C THR A 486 17.39 136.97 82.77
N VAL A 487 17.77 136.31 81.65
CA VAL A 487 18.21 134.89 81.45
C VAL A 487 18.76 134.21 82.75
N PRO A 488 18.77 132.85 83.01
CA PRO A 488 18.82 131.74 82.03
C PRO A 488 18.32 130.30 82.46
N LEU A 489 18.59 129.30 81.58
CA LEU A 489 19.07 127.91 81.82
C LEU A 489 18.27 126.80 82.58
N ASN A 490 18.43 125.55 82.07
CA ASN A 490 18.41 124.23 82.78
C ASN A 490 17.06 123.76 83.40
N GLN A 491 16.74 122.48 83.73
CA GLN A 491 17.20 121.09 83.43
C GLN A 491 16.04 120.13 83.87
N ALA A 492 16.00 118.79 83.73
CA ALA A 492 16.87 117.70 83.23
C ALA A 492 15.95 116.49 82.81
N GLN A 493 16.27 115.68 81.78
CA GLN A 493 17.07 114.44 81.82
C GLN A 493 16.48 113.31 82.72
N ARG A 494 16.05 112.15 82.21
CA ARG A 494 16.89 110.92 82.05
C ARG A 494 16.13 109.81 81.26
N VAL A 495 16.75 109.18 80.23
CA VAL A 495 17.44 107.84 80.21
C VAL A 495 16.43 106.68 80.31
N SER A 496 16.41 105.65 79.44
CA SER A 496 17.49 104.83 78.82
C SER A 496 17.24 104.49 77.34
N SER A 497 18.26 104.43 76.45
CA SER A 497 19.09 103.24 76.07
C SER A 497 18.25 102.06 75.53
N ILE A 498 18.54 101.46 74.38
CA ILE A 498 19.78 100.83 73.85
C ILE A 498 19.81 101.05 72.30
N GLU A 499 20.90 101.55 71.68
CA GLU A 499 21.91 100.83 70.84
C GLU A 499 21.31 99.81 69.84
N ASP A 500 21.79 99.59 68.61
CA ASP A 500 22.74 100.26 67.70
C ASP A 500 22.31 99.82 66.27
N GLY A 501 22.52 100.60 65.21
CA GLY A 501 23.71 100.42 64.37
C GLY A 501 23.33 100.13 62.90
N PRO A 502 24.23 100.27 61.91
CA PRO A 502 23.86 100.40 60.49
C PRO A 502 24.44 99.32 59.56
N MET A 503 24.17 99.47 58.25
CA MET A 503 24.66 98.66 57.10
C MET A 503 23.91 97.33 56.92
N VAL A 504 23.48 96.90 55.72
CA VAL A 504 24.15 96.83 54.39
C VAL A 504 25.28 95.78 54.39
N GLU A 505 25.24 94.87 53.41
CA GLU A 505 26.19 93.76 53.17
C GLU A 505 26.21 92.59 54.18
N ALA A 506 25.19 91.73 54.09
CA ALA A 506 25.38 90.27 54.00
C ALA A 506 24.08 89.63 53.47
N VAL A 507 24.05 89.22 52.20
CA VAL A 507 23.05 88.25 51.73
C VAL A 507 23.55 86.86 52.15
N ASP A 508 22.68 86.06 52.75
CA ASP A 508 23.03 84.84 53.49
C ASP A 508 23.87 83.84 52.69
N GLN A 509 25.18 83.98 52.82
CA GLN A 509 26.18 83.11 52.19
C GLN A 509 26.06 81.68 52.72
N GLU A 510 25.52 81.51 53.94
CA GLU A 510 25.21 80.25 54.59
C GLU A 510 23.95 79.57 54.02
N GLU A 511 22.87 80.30 53.72
CA GLU A 511 21.71 79.71 53.00
C GLU A 511 22.11 79.29 51.58
N LEU A 512 22.92 80.12 50.91
CA LEU A 512 23.44 79.80 49.58
C LEU A 512 24.39 78.59 49.59
N GLN A 513 25.13 78.38 50.68
CA GLN A 513 25.98 77.20 50.88
C GLN A 513 25.14 75.96 51.21
N ASN A 514 24.15 76.06 52.10
CA ASN A 514 23.19 74.99 52.38
C ASN A 514 22.46 74.52 51.11
N LEU A 515 22.07 75.45 50.22
CA LEU A 515 21.48 75.12 48.92
C LEU A 515 22.47 74.40 47.98
N ARG A 516 23.75 74.80 47.96
CA ARG A 516 24.80 74.10 47.20
C ARG A 516 25.04 72.68 47.71
N ASP A 517 25.12 72.49 49.02
CA ASP A 517 25.37 71.19 49.64
C ASP A 517 24.18 70.24 49.41
N ARG A 518 22.95 70.75 49.47
CA ARG A 518 21.73 70.00 49.14
C ARG A 518 21.63 69.62 47.65
N LEU A 519 22.08 70.50 46.75
CA LEU A 519 22.16 70.21 45.31
C LEU A 519 23.26 69.16 45.01
N CYS A 520 24.36 69.19 45.76
CA CYS A 520 25.41 68.17 45.72
C CYS A 520 24.91 66.80 46.22
N GLN A 521 24.11 66.76 47.30
CA GLN A 521 23.41 65.54 47.74
C GLN A 521 22.49 64.97 46.64
N TYR A 522 21.63 65.78 46.04
CA TYR A 522 20.75 65.30 44.96
C TYR A 522 21.52 64.81 43.72
N GLN A 523 22.66 65.43 43.36
CA GLN A 523 23.53 64.89 42.30
C GLN A 523 24.11 63.53 42.67
N LYS A 524 24.49 63.32 43.94
CA LYS A 524 25.01 62.04 44.43
C LYS A 524 23.93 60.95 44.46
N GLU A 525 22.72 61.26 44.91
CA GLU A 525 21.57 60.36 44.86
C GLU A 525 21.21 59.96 43.42
N MET A 526 21.20 60.93 42.49
CA MET A 526 20.98 60.66 41.06
C MET A 526 22.09 59.81 40.44
N ALA A 527 23.33 59.94 40.89
CA ALA A 527 24.43 59.07 40.48
C ALA A 527 24.25 57.63 41.01
N GLU A 528 23.92 57.47 42.31
CA GLU A 528 23.64 56.16 42.89
C GLU A 528 22.43 55.47 42.25
N LEU A 529 21.38 56.20 41.91
CA LEU A 529 20.20 55.65 41.21
C LEU A 529 20.55 55.20 39.79
N ARG A 530 21.36 55.97 39.06
CA ARG A 530 21.88 55.56 37.74
C ARG A 530 22.77 54.32 37.85
N GLU A 531 23.60 54.25 38.87
CA GLU A 531 24.47 53.08 39.10
C GLU A 531 23.66 51.84 39.51
N LYS A 532 22.68 51.98 40.41
CA LYS A 532 21.73 50.91 40.76
C LYS A 532 20.98 50.40 39.54
N LEU A 533 20.42 51.29 38.72
CA LEU A 533 19.77 50.93 37.45
C LEU A 533 20.71 50.18 36.50
N SER A 534 21.98 50.62 36.41
CA SER A 534 23.00 49.96 35.59
C SER A 534 23.34 48.56 36.11
N ARG A 535 23.42 48.37 37.43
CA ARG A 535 23.61 47.05 38.05
C ARG A 535 22.38 46.15 37.89
N GLU A 536 21.17 46.69 37.94
CA GLU A 536 19.91 45.96 37.72
C GLU A 536 19.84 45.39 36.29
N VAL A 537 20.17 46.22 35.30
CA VAL A 537 20.22 45.85 33.87
C VAL A 537 21.29 44.78 33.60
N VAL A 538 22.48 44.91 34.20
CA VAL A 538 23.54 43.89 34.05
C VAL A 538 23.17 42.56 34.72
N LYS A 539 22.47 42.57 35.86
CA LYS A 539 22.01 41.35 36.53
C LYS A 539 20.96 40.58 35.73
N HIS A 540 20.10 41.26 34.97
CA HIS A 540 19.09 40.62 34.12
C HIS A 540 19.63 40.18 32.74
N GLY A 541 20.87 40.52 32.40
CA GLY A 541 21.49 40.19 31.11
C GLY A 541 22.16 38.82 31.00
N ASN A 542 22.24 38.04 32.09
CA ASN A 542 23.05 36.82 32.14
C ASN A 542 22.28 35.51 32.43
N ASP A 543 20.96 35.57 32.62
CA ASP A 543 20.11 34.37 32.73
C ASP A 543 19.48 34.02 31.37
N GLY A 544 20.18 33.15 30.64
CA GLY A 544 19.76 32.69 29.31
C GLY A 544 18.54 31.76 29.32
N ARG A 545 17.32 32.32 29.43
CA ARG A 545 16.08 31.61 29.07
C ARG A 545 15.15 32.47 28.21
N LYS A 546 14.81 31.94 27.04
CA LYS A 546 13.92 32.58 26.05
C LYS A 546 12.50 32.75 26.65
N SER A 547 12.02 33.98 26.75
CA SER A 547 10.63 34.31 27.08
C SER A 547 10.07 35.30 26.04
N PRO A 548 8.95 35.00 25.34
CA PRO A 548 8.56 35.70 24.13
C PRO A 548 7.46 36.77 24.34
N TYR A 549 7.66 37.74 25.24
CA TYR A 549 6.77 38.91 25.36
C TYR A 549 7.52 40.15 25.87
N SER A 550 8.01 40.98 24.95
CA SER A 550 8.01 42.46 25.06
C SER A 550 8.60 43.09 23.79
N ALA A 551 7.76 43.25 22.77
CA ALA A 551 8.09 43.98 21.55
C ALA A 551 7.11 45.15 21.37
N ALA A 552 7.18 46.12 22.28
CA ALA A 552 6.46 47.39 22.18
C ALA A 552 7.27 48.50 22.85
N VAL A 553 7.27 49.69 22.21
CA VAL A 553 7.88 50.95 22.68
C VAL A 553 9.42 50.97 22.70
N ALA A 554 10.03 51.24 21.54
CA ALA A 554 11.09 52.28 21.37
C ALA A 554 11.74 52.27 19.96
N THR A 555 11.03 52.68 18.91
CA THR A 555 11.70 53.12 17.65
C THR A 555 10.94 54.27 16.98
N THR A 556 11.40 55.50 17.21
CA THR A 556 11.16 56.64 16.33
C THR A 556 12.51 57.21 15.90
N VAL A 557 12.85 57.04 14.62
CA VAL A 557 13.71 57.88 13.75
C VAL A 557 14.15 57.02 12.56
N ALA A 558 13.82 57.47 11.34
CA ALA A 558 14.33 57.00 10.02
C ALA A 558 14.08 55.52 9.65
N THR A 559 13.73 55.14 8.42
CA THR A 559 13.49 55.87 7.16
C THR A 559 12.54 55.05 6.27
N MET A 560 11.99 55.66 5.20
CA MET A 560 11.23 54.99 4.12
C MET A 560 12.01 53.77 3.58
N ASP A 561 11.40 52.64 3.21
CA ASP A 561 10.59 52.54 1.98
C ASP A 561 9.58 51.38 1.95
N MET A 562 8.57 51.50 1.08
CA MET A 562 7.41 50.59 0.98
C MET A 562 7.26 50.03 -0.45
N HIS A 563 7.57 48.75 -0.67
CA HIS A 563 7.07 47.91 -1.79
C HIS A 563 7.23 46.42 -1.41
N ASN A 564 6.45 45.43 -1.84
CA ASN A 564 5.09 45.28 -2.36
C ASN A 564 4.94 43.78 -2.70
N MET A 565 3.85 43.13 -2.25
CA MET A 565 3.26 41.85 -2.73
C MET A 565 4.14 40.69 -3.25
N ASN A 566 4.09 39.58 -2.50
CA ASN A 566 3.56 38.28 -2.95
C ASN A 566 3.63 37.91 -4.45
N ARG A 567 4.38 36.85 -4.81
CA ARG A 567 3.95 35.92 -5.88
C ARG A 567 4.55 34.51 -5.81
N GLN A 568 3.74 33.54 -6.22
CA GLN A 568 4.08 32.11 -6.34
C GLN A 568 4.73 31.75 -7.70
N SER A 569 5.50 30.66 -7.66
CA SER A 569 5.62 29.60 -8.69
C SER A 569 6.57 29.72 -9.91
N THR A 570 7.11 28.53 -10.24
CA THR A 570 7.54 27.96 -11.54
C THR A 570 9.03 27.92 -11.95
N ALA A 571 9.48 26.68 -12.16
CA ALA A 571 10.20 26.14 -13.33
C ALA A 571 11.74 26.33 -13.55
N THR A 572 12.45 25.21 -13.35
CA THR A 572 13.24 24.49 -14.39
C THR A 572 14.42 25.16 -15.12
N SER A 573 15.66 24.77 -14.77
CA SER A 573 16.74 24.46 -15.75
C SER A 573 17.95 23.73 -15.14
N LEU A 574 18.30 22.58 -15.70
CA LEU A 574 19.60 21.85 -15.59
C LEU A 574 20.61 22.38 -16.65
N PRO A 575 21.89 21.92 -16.76
CA PRO A 575 22.75 21.13 -15.86
C PRO A 575 24.20 21.73 -15.72
N ASN A 576 25.13 20.89 -15.22
CA ASN A 576 26.61 21.00 -15.28
C ASN A 576 27.34 21.88 -14.25
N HIS A 577 27.69 21.27 -13.12
CA HIS A 577 29.07 21.32 -12.61
C HIS A 577 29.40 19.99 -11.91
N CYS A 578 30.29 19.19 -12.51
CA CYS A 578 30.86 18.02 -11.82
C CYS A 578 32.08 18.48 -11.02
N ASP A 579 31.95 18.51 -9.69
CA ASP A 579 33.08 18.62 -8.78
C ASP A 579 33.56 17.21 -8.41
N PRO A 580 34.82 16.81 -8.72
CA PRO A 580 35.33 15.46 -8.42
C PRO A 580 35.42 15.12 -6.92
N SER A 581 35.26 16.11 -6.04
CA SER A 581 35.66 16.04 -4.63
C SER A 581 34.54 15.55 -3.69
N ASN A 582 33.30 15.41 -4.18
CA ASN A 582 32.12 15.06 -3.37
C ASN A 582 31.56 13.64 -3.65
N LEU A 583 32.46 12.70 -4.01
CA LEU A 583 32.14 11.27 -4.11
C LEU A 583 32.04 10.61 -2.72
N SER A 584 31.10 11.08 -1.90
CA SER A 584 30.59 10.27 -0.80
C SER A 584 29.92 9.03 -1.39
N PHE A 585 30.47 7.85 -1.07
CA PHE A 585 30.01 6.56 -1.59
C PHE A 585 28.69 6.18 -0.92
N ALA A 586 27.60 6.60 -1.55
CA ALA A 586 26.21 6.34 -1.17
C ALA A 586 25.81 6.89 0.22
N GLU A 587 24.55 7.25 0.42
CA GLU A 587 24.03 7.41 1.80
C GLU A 587 24.02 6.03 2.49
N PRO A 588 24.12 5.94 3.84
CA PRO A 588 24.19 4.63 4.53
C PRO A 588 23.07 3.66 4.15
N THR A 589 21.86 4.18 3.90
CA THR A 589 20.70 3.40 3.43
C THR A 589 20.83 2.98 1.96
N GLU A 590 21.38 3.82 1.09
CA GLU A 590 21.69 3.47 -0.30
C GLU A 590 22.78 2.38 -0.37
N ALA A 591 23.78 2.43 0.52
CA ALA A 591 24.85 1.43 0.60
C ALA A 591 24.32 0.04 1.04
N GLU A 592 23.40 0.00 2.00
CA GLU A 592 22.72 -1.24 2.42
C GLU A 592 21.80 -1.78 1.32
N TYR A 593 21.03 -0.91 0.66
CA TYR A 593 20.22 -1.29 -0.49
C TYR A 593 21.08 -1.85 -1.64
N LEU A 594 22.18 -1.18 -1.98
CA LEU A 594 23.12 -1.62 -3.00
C LEU A 594 23.74 -2.99 -2.66
N ARG A 595 24.08 -3.24 -1.39
CA ARG A 595 24.55 -4.55 -0.91
C ARG A 595 23.53 -5.65 -1.18
N ASN A 596 22.25 -5.42 -0.89
CA ASN A 596 21.19 -6.41 -1.09
C ASN A 596 20.90 -6.65 -2.58
N VAL A 597 20.87 -5.59 -3.39
CA VAL A 597 20.70 -5.68 -4.85
C VAL A 597 21.89 -6.39 -5.51
N LEU A 598 23.14 -6.08 -5.09
CA LEU A 598 24.35 -6.76 -5.56
C LEU A 598 24.36 -8.24 -5.18
N TYR A 599 23.98 -8.58 -3.94
CA TYR A 599 23.89 -9.97 -3.50
C TYR A 599 22.95 -10.76 -4.42
N ARG A 600 21.70 -10.29 -4.59
CA ARG A 600 20.70 -10.92 -5.46
C ARG A 600 21.18 -11.01 -6.91
N TYR A 601 21.78 -9.93 -7.44
CA TYR A 601 22.33 -9.92 -8.80
C TYR A 601 23.54 -10.85 -8.98
N MET A 602 24.29 -11.17 -7.93
CA MET A 602 25.40 -12.12 -8.00
C MET A 602 24.96 -13.58 -7.76
N SER A 603 23.94 -13.82 -6.93
CA SER A 603 23.45 -15.17 -6.61
C SER A 603 22.45 -15.71 -7.63
N GLU A 604 21.58 -14.86 -8.18
CA GLU A 604 20.43 -15.27 -9.02
C GLU A 604 20.58 -14.83 -10.49
N ARG A 605 21.74 -14.28 -10.88
CA ARG A 605 21.93 -13.63 -12.20
C ARG A 605 21.43 -14.44 -13.40
N GLU A 606 21.67 -15.75 -13.35
CA GLU A 606 21.40 -16.69 -14.44
C GLU A 606 19.93 -17.15 -14.47
N THR A 607 19.20 -17.06 -13.34
CA THR A 607 17.80 -17.46 -13.22
C THR A 607 16.81 -16.29 -13.34
N LEU A 608 17.28 -15.05 -13.12
CA LEU A 608 16.47 -13.83 -13.15
C LEU A 608 15.95 -13.41 -14.55
N GLY A 609 16.50 -13.96 -15.63
CA GLY A 609 16.09 -13.62 -17.00
C GLY A 609 16.14 -12.11 -17.26
N LYS A 610 14.98 -11.50 -17.59
CA LYS A 610 14.88 -10.04 -17.84
C LYS A 610 15.11 -9.18 -16.60
N GLU A 611 14.93 -9.71 -15.38
CA GLU A 611 15.17 -8.95 -14.14
C GLU A 611 16.65 -8.65 -13.92
N SER A 612 17.57 -9.47 -14.46
CA SER A 612 19.02 -9.22 -14.40
C SER A 612 19.39 -7.83 -14.96
N VAL A 613 18.79 -7.44 -16.10
CA VAL A 613 18.96 -6.14 -16.74
C VAL A 613 18.40 -5.00 -15.88
N THR A 614 17.31 -5.24 -15.16
CA THR A 614 16.72 -4.27 -14.22
C THR A 614 17.62 -4.07 -13.00
N LEU A 615 18.11 -5.15 -12.39
CA LEU A 615 19.06 -5.05 -11.27
C LEU A 615 20.37 -4.36 -11.71
N ALA A 616 20.89 -4.66 -12.90
CA ALA A 616 22.07 -3.99 -13.46
C ALA A 616 21.87 -2.47 -13.60
N LYS A 617 20.66 -2.02 -14.00
CA LYS A 617 20.30 -0.59 -14.04
C LYS A 617 20.26 0.04 -12.66
N VAL A 618 19.65 -0.64 -11.68
CA VAL A 618 19.58 -0.18 -10.29
C VAL A 618 20.98 -0.05 -9.70
N ILE A 619 21.83 -1.07 -9.86
CA ILE A 619 23.24 -1.08 -9.42
C ILE A 619 23.98 0.11 -10.02
N GLY A 620 23.93 0.31 -11.34
CA GLY A 620 24.62 1.43 -11.99
C GLY A 620 24.08 2.80 -11.58
N THR A 621 22.79 2.91 -11.24
CA THR A 621 22.19 4.17 -10.75
C THR A 621 22.69 4.50 -9.34
N VAL A 622 22.63 3.55 -8.41
CA VAL A 622 23.06 3.76 -7.01
C VAL A 622 24.59 3.88 -6.90
N ALA A 623 25.34 3.14 -7.73
CA ALA A 623 26.79 3.27 -7.86
C ALA A 623 27.25 4.49 -8.69
N LYS A 624 26.32 5.37 -9.11
CA LYS A 624 26.58 6.64 -9.82
C LYS A 624 27.44 6.46 -11.09
N PHE A 625 27.18 5.40 -11.87
CA PHE A 625 27.83 5.18 -13.15
C PHE A 625 27.51 6.33 -14.12
N SER A 626 28.49 6.72 -14.94
CA SER A 626 28.22 7.61 -16.07
C SER A 626 27.22 6.95 -17.03
N ARG A 627 26.47 7.76 -17.79
CA ARG A 627 25.46 7.24 -18.71
C ARG A 627 26.05 6.24 -19.71
N GLU A 628 27.25 6.51 -20.19
CA GLU A 628 28.02 5.64 -21.09
C GLU A 628 28.39 4.29 -20.42
N GLN A 629 28.80 4.31 -19.14
CA GLN A 629 29.09 3.09 -18.38
C GLN A 629 27.82 2.27 -18.12
N LEU A 630 26.71 2.95 -17.79
CA LEU A 630 25.41 2.32 -17.56
C LEU A 630 24.88 1.65 -18.84
N ASP A 631 24.90 2.37 -19.97
CA ASP A 631 24.44 1.85 -21.25
C ASP A 631 25.32 0.69 -21.74
N ALA A 632 26.65 0.76 -21.54
CA ALA A 632 27.56 -0.35 -21.86
C ALA A 632 27.32 -1.61 -20.99
N VAL A 633 26.94 -1.44 -19.72
CA VAL A 633 26.58 -2.55 -18.81
C VAL A 633 25.22 -3.14 -19.20
N VAL A 634 24.22 -2.31 -19.46
CA VAL A 634 22.87 -2.73 -19.89
C VAL A 634 22.94 -3.51 -21.21
N LEU A 635 23.70 -3.03 -22.19
CA LEU A 635 23.83 -3.67 -23.49
C LEU A 635 24.54 -5.04 -23.38
N LYS A 636 25.58 -5.15 -22.54
CA LYS A 636 26.22 -6.44 -22.22
C LYS A 636 25.29 -7.41 -21.51
N GLU A 637 24.43 -6.93 -20.60
CA GLU A 637 23.50 -7.78 -19.87
C GLU A 637 22.31 -8.24 -20.74
N GLN A 638 21.82 -7.36 -21.61
CA GLN A 638 20.81 -7.73 -22.62
C GLN A 638 21.34 -8.78 -23.59
N ALA A 639 22.57 -8.60 -24.12
CA ALA A 639 23.20 -9.59 -24.99
C ALA A 639 23.37 -10.96 -24.30
N ARG A 640 23.71 -10.96 -23.00
CA ARG A 640 23.83 -12.17 -22.17
C ARG A 640 22.48 -12.85 -21.93
N SER A 641 21.45 -12.08 -21.58
CA SER A 641 20.09 -12.58 -21.36
C SER A 641 19.52 -13.26 -22.62
N GLN A 642 19.81 -12.70 -23.80
CA GLN A 642 19.42 -13.30 -25.09
C GLN A 642 20.20 -14.59 -25.39
N GLY A 643 21.51 -14.64 -25.08
CA GLY A 643 22.35 -15.82 -25.31
C GLY A 643 21.96 -17.06 -24.50
N TRP A 644 21.37 -16.88 -23.31
CA TRP A 644 20.90 -17.99 -22.48
C TRP A 644 19.45 -18.39 -22.77
N GLY A 645 18.57 -17.44 -23.12
CA GLY A 645 17.20 -17.75 -23.55
C GLY A 645 17.12 -18.58 -24.83
N GLY A 646 18.01 -18.32 -25.79
CA GLY A 646 18.02 -19.04 -27.08
C GLY A 646 18.36 -20.53 -26.97
N THR A 647 19.31 -20.91 -26.11
CA THR A 647 19.85 -22.29 -26.07
C THR A 647 18.86 -23.29 -25.47
N VAL A 648 18.04 -22.86 -24.49
CA VAL A 648 17.01 -23.72 -23.89
C VAL A 648 15.79 -23.87 -24.82
N GLN A 649 15.42 -22.84 -25.58
CA GLN A 649 14.36 -22.97 -26.60
C GLN A 649 14.82 -23.72 -27.87
N ALA A 650 16.09 -23.63 -28.26
CA ALA A 650 16.62 -24.32 -29.44
C ALA A 650 16.53 -25.86 -29.32
N LEU A 651 16.75 -26.43 -28.12
CA LEU A 651 16.57 -27.86 -27.89
C LEU A 651 15.09 -28.30 -27.95
N GLY A 652 14.14 -27.41 -27.66
CA GLY A 652 12.70 -27.66 -27.84
C GLY A 652 12.22 -27.49 -29.28
N GLN A 653 12.80 -26.55 -30.05
CA GLN A 653 12.36 -26.26 -31.42
C GLN A 653 13.12 -27.03 -32.50
N SER A 654 14.35 -27.52 -32.24
CA SER A 654 15.08 -28.37 -33.19
C SER A 654 14.41 -29.74 -33.45
N VAL A 655 13.50 -30.17 -32.57
CA VAL A 655 12.67 -31.38 -32.77
C VAL A 655 11.43 -31.10 -33.65
N LEU A 656 10.99 -29.84 -33.72
CA LEU A 656 9.81 -29.43 -34.49
C LEU A 656 10.14 -28.90 -35.90
N SER A 657 11.38 -28.49 -36.17
CA SER A 657 11.82 -27.98 -37.48
C SER A 657 12.27 -29.05 -38.50
N HIS A 658 12.18 -30.34 -38.16
CA HIS A 658 12.41 -31.45 -39.11
C HIS A 658 11.11 -32.11 -39.62
N ALA A 659 9.94 -31.59 -39.22
CA ALA A 659 8.64 -32.17 -39.61
C ALA A 659 7.91 -31.43 -40.75
N SER A 660 8.45 -30.33 -41.30
CA SER A 660 7.70 -29.43 -42.20
C SER A 660 8.24 -29.26 -43.63
N ASN A 661 9.41 -29.78 -43.98
CA ASN A 661 9.95 -29.73 -45.35
C ASN A 661 9.89 -31.10 -46.02
N GLY A 662 8.70 -31.48 -46.48
CA GLY A 662 8.45 -32.86 -46.92
C GLY A 662 7.31 -33.11 -47.91
N HIS A 663 6.76 -32.11 -48.62
CA HIS A 663 6.01 -32.35 -49.85
C HIS A 663 6.02 -31.17 -50.82
N GLY A 664 6.59 -31.41 -51.99
CA GLY A 664 6.65 -30.44 -53.09
C GLY A 664 7.34 -31.03 -54.30
N LEU A 665 6.75 -32.08 -54.90
CA LEU A 665 6.93 -32.53 -56.29
C LEU A 665 6.11 -33.82 -56.55
N SER A 666 5.48 -33.87 -57.73
CA SER A 666 4.58 -34.92 -58.25
C SER A 666 3.20 -35.05 -57.58
#